data_AF-A0A257R6Q5-F1
#
_entry.id   AF-A0A257R6Q5-F1
#
_cell.length_a   1.000
_cell.length_b   1.000
_cell.length_c   1.000
_cell.angle_alpha   90.00
_cell.angle_beta   90.00
_cell.angle_gamma   90.00
#
_symmetry.space_group_name_H-M   'P 1'
#
loop_
_entity.id
_entity.type
_entity.pdbx_description
1 polymer ?
#
loop_
_entity_poly.entity_id
_entity_poly.type
_entity_poly.pdbx_seq_one_letter_code
_entity_poly.pdbx_strand_id
1 'polypeptide(L)'
;LPVLEHLESQAPDQIQAMIAVNRFSAYRYAAENGHLPVLEHLESQAPDQIQTMIAANTFAAYRFAAENGHLLVLKHLESQAPDQIQVMIAAYDFYAYRYAAENSHLEVCNHLLSQSSACFAYAERHQWEYGAIIRPFIQERLSTLHQESLTVPAQTVFDIADSEQAKRCFYILRHLIRCNERQFDDELRFLLSIPAVKDLAHQAVTPNQPNELLRLALTTNNQAAAEILLTIPAVRTLAEQNDYYRAEARGHLDLARLAQDRESSMTALTQGEQARLDTAIRHYQPLLQAAGVSQVMANLREELEKRFAQNPACFEDATGRVIQLPLTFADFNGLNLNAEDYQNALTAYYQHKDHTAWRYLAKPNPWMNPEASYVYTNEDHSERWSTFEDYQPLISLLWLAAIDSERMPTEDHTLEGRINHFIDELAQIGRAHNWDGTRTNAKGKEEEYDDLSGDRPSCYSGVKRRLFQAVMGHPLISILTQDIILEEIKSVAKAHFETQLLKVDSAQLQDAYLDYSYNPRDEVREESKAQLALLNISDEALRQFDAYLTNKYGAQFTEDASFIRLVRVKLQLQPNSNEPSFHYHAILLDGLTGFYNLLFKKNLVSDAGDSDSYEEGELEVLTQTITEEDNEALSTSTPSPSPIQAHSVNNRGQFFSAIPPREREAREQGSERSPFI
;
A
#
# COMPACT_ATOMS: atom_id res chain seq x y z
N LEU A 1 38.40 -19.13 19.92
CA LEU A 1 37.93 -19.04 21.31
C LEU A 1 38.72 -19.95 22.27
N PRO A 2 38.87 -21.28 22.08
CA PRO A 2 39.55 -22.13 23.07
C PRO A 2 41.02 -21.76 23.37
N VAL A 3 41.75 -21.23 22.37
CA VAL A 3 43.11 -20.72 22.56
C VAL A 3 43.12 -19.46 23.42
N LEU A 4 42.12 -18.58 23.26
CA LEU A 4 41.98 -17.36 24.05
C LEU A 4 41.71 -17.71 25.52
N GLU A 5 40.73 -18.59 25.77
CA GLU A 5 40.41 -19.11 27.11
C GLU A 5 41.62 -19.77 27.78
N HIS A 6 42.41 -20.53 27.01
CA HIS A 6 43.65 -21.09 27.51
C HIS A 6 44.66 -20.02 27.92
N LEU A 7 44.89 -18.99 27.09
CA LEU A 7 45.81 -17.89 27.42
C LEU A 7 45.36 -17.11 28.65
N GLU A 8 44.05 -16.86 28.79
CA GLU A 8 43.45 -16.24 29.97
C GLU A 8 43.68 -17.08 31.23
N SER A 9 43.55 -18.41 31.13
CA SER A 9 43.83 -19.32 32.25
C SER A 9 45.30 -19.27 32.73
N GLN A 10 46.24 -18.88 31.85
CA GLN A 10 47.65 -18.74 32.21
C GLN A 10 47.97 -17.39 32.88
N ALA A 11 47.11 -16.38 32.74
CA ALA A 11 47.34 -15.03 33.27
C ALA A 11 46.02 -14.33 33.68
N PRO A 12 45.28 -14.86 34.67
CA PRO A 12 43.96 -14.34 35.04
C PRO A 12 43.98 -12.88 35.50
N ASP A 13 45.05 -12.46 36.20
CA ASP A 13 45.19 -11.10 36.71
C ASP A 13 45.49 -10.06 35.61
N GLN A 14 45.79 -10.50 34.38
CA GLN A 14 46.16 -9.63 33.26
C GLN A 14 45.05 -9.49 32.20
N ILE A 15 43.94 -10.22 32.33
CA ILE A 15 42.88 -10.29 31.30
C ILE A 15 42.41 -8.89 30.88
N GLN A 16 42.08 -8.02 31.83
CA GLN A 16 41.63 -6.64 31.53
C GLN A 16 42.68 -5.83 30.76
N ALA A 17 43.96 -5.95 31.13
CA ALA A 17 45.05 -5.27 30.45
C ALA A 17 45.29 -5.82 29.04
N MET A 18 45.14 -7.14 28.86
CA MET A 18 45.22 -7.80 27.56
C MET A 18 44.08 -7.38 26.62
N ILE A 19 42.86 -7.22 27.14
CA ILE A 19 41.70 -6.75 26.38
C ILE A 19 41.90 -5.29 25.93
N ALA A 20 42.37 -4.42 26.83
CA ALA A 20 42.49 -2.98 26.57
C ALA A 20 43.65 -2.59 25.63
N VAL A 21 44.61 -3.50 25.39
CA VAL A 21 45.83 -3.21 24.63
C VAL A 21 45.54 -2.70 23.22
N ASN A 22 46.37 -1.78 22.73
CA ASN A 22 46.31 -1.22 21.36
C ASN A 22 44.90 -0.74 20.96
N ARG A 23 44.20 -0.10 21.91
CA ARG A 23 42.80 0.36 21.75
C ARG A 23 41.90 -0.81 21.32
N PHE A 24 41.85 -1.84 22.15
CA PHE A 24 40.99 -3.01 21.98
C PHE A 24 41.22 -3.74 20.65
N SER A 25 42.48 -3.98 20.28
CA SER A 25 42.82 -4.59 18.99
C SER A 25 42.21 -5.99 18.82
N ALA A 26 42.18 -6.81 19.88
CA ALA A 26 41.57 -8.14 19.83
C ALA A 26 40.08 -8.08 19.45
N TYR A 27 39.34 -7.13 20.04
CA TYR A 27 37.92 -6.90 19.74
C TYR A 27 37.72 -6.46 18.29
N ARG A 28 38.52 -5.48 17.81
CA ARG A 28 38.45 -4.99 16.42
C ARG A 28 38.78 -6.08 15.40
N TYR A 29 39.82 -6.88 15.63
CA TYR A 29 40.20 -7.97 14.73
C TYR A 29 39.19 -9.13 14.76
N ALA A 30 38.59 -9.42 15.92
CA ALA A 30 37.50 -10.39 15.99
C ALA A 30 36.29 -9.95 15.14
N ALA A 31 35.94 -8.66 15.16
CA ALA A 31 34.88 -8.11 14.32
C ALA A 31 35.25 -8.13 12.82
N GLU A 32 36.48 -7.73 12.46
CA GLU A 32 37.00 -7.77 11.08
C GLU A 32 36.96 -9.17 10.47
N ASN A 33 37.14 -10.22 11.29
CA ASN A 33 37.13 -11.62 10.84
C ASN A 33 35.81 -12.36 11.12
N GLY A 34 34.77 -11.66 11.57
CA GLY A 34 33.44 -12.25 11.77
C GLY A 34 33.35 -13.23 12.96
N HIS A 35 34.27 -13.15 13.91
CA HIS A 35 34.36 -14.07 15.05
C HIS A 35 33.44 -13.64 16.19
N LEU A 36 32.12 -13.69 15.96
CA LEU A 36 31.10 -13.31 16.95
C LEU A 36 31.29 -13.98 18.33
N PRO A 37 31.57 -15.30 18.45
CA PRO A 37 31.80 -15.92 19.76
C PRO A 37 33.00 -15.35 20.54
N VAL A 38 33.98 -14.77 19.83
CA VAL A 38 35.11 -14.10 20.47
C VAL A 38 34.70 -12.72 20.97
N LEU A 39 33.85 -11.99 20.25
CA LEU A 39 33.29 -10.72 20.72
C LEU A 39 32.47 -10.92 21.99
N GLU A 40 31.52 -11.85 21.97
CA GLU A 40 30.68 -12.20 23.12
C GLU A 40 31.53 -12.61 24.34
N HIS A 41 32.59 -13.39 24.11
CA HIS A 41 33.52 -13.76 25.18
C HIS A 41 34.25 -12.54 25.76
N LEU A 42 34.84 -11.69 24.91
CA LEU A 42 35.54 -10.47 25.36
C LEU A 42 34.61 -9.52 26.12
N GLU A 43 33.35 -9.40 25.70
CA GLU A 43 32.31 -8.62 26.38
C GLU A 43 31.95 -9.22 27.74
N SER A 44 31.88 -10.56 27.85
CA SER A 44 31.67 -11.24 29.14
C SER A 44 32.82 -11.04 30.12
N GLN A 45 34.05 -10.92 29.62
CA GLN A 45 35.23 -10.69 30.44
C GLN A 45 35.36 -9.21 30.87
N ALA A 46 34.89 -8.26 30.06
CA ALA A 46 34.99 -6.83 30.34
C ALA A 46 33.65 -6.08 30.11
N PRO A 47 32.59 -6.41 30.87
CA PRO A 47 31.25 -5.85 30.64
C PRO A 47 31.19 -4.33 30.79
N ASP A 48 31.97 -3.77 31.72
CA ASP A 48 32.05 -2.32 31.95
C ASP A 48 32.74 -1.56 30.80
N GLN A 49 33.40 -2.27 29.86
CA GLN A 49 34.15 -1.67 28.77
C GLN A 49 33.48 -1.82 27.39
N ILE A 50 32.34 -2.50 27.28
CA ILE A 50 31.67 -2.80 26.00
C ILE A 50 31.51 -1.54 25.14
N GLN A 51 30.94 -0.47 25.69
CA GLN A 51 30.76 0.80 24.96
C GLN A 51 32.10 1.41 24.50
N THR A 52 33.16 1.25 25.31
CA THR A 52 34.50 1.78 25.00
C THR A 52 35.20 0.93 23.94
N MET A 53 34.97 -0.39 23.93
CA MET A 53 35.43 -1.32 22.89
C MET A 53 34.77 -1.00 21.54
N ILE A 54 33.45 -0.78 21.54
CA ILE A 54 32.67 -0.44 20.34
C ILE A 54 33.12 0.90 19.76
N ALA A 55 33.26 1.93 20.60
CA ALA A 55 33.66 3.27 20.15
C ALA A 55 35.14 3.37 19.71
N ALA A 56 35.96 2.35 19.98
CA ALA A 56 37.39 2.37 19.76
C ALA A 56 37.77 2.66 18.29
N ASN A 57 38.75 3.57 18.13
CA ASN A 57 39.28 3.96 16.83
C ASN A 57 38.18 4.40 15.83
N THR A 58 37.21 5.16 16.36
CA THR A 58 36.04 5.65 15.62
C THR A 58 35.26 4.48 15.00
N PHE A 59 34.73 3.64 15.87
CA PHE A 59 33.88 2.50 15.51
C PHE A 59 34.55 1.50 14.55
N ALA A 60 35.85 1.27 14.72
CA ALA A 60 36.61 0.42 13.80
C ALA A 60 36.09 -1.02 13.73
N ALA A 61 35.59 -1.57 14.84
CA ALA A 61 34.97 -2.90 14.85
C ALA A 61 33.76 -2.97 13.91
N TYR A 62 32.87 -1.97 13.97
CA TYR A 62 31.69 -1.88 13.10
C TYR A 62 32.08 -1.68 11.63
N ARG A 63 33.03 -0.76 11.36
CA ARG A 63 33.51 -0.46 10.01
C ARG A 63 34.16 -1.66 9.33
N PHE A 64 35.05 -2.37 10.03
CA PHE A 64 35.74 -3.53 9.48
C PHE A 64 34.84 -4.75 9.33
N ALA A 65 33.88 -4.96 10.24
CA ALA A 65 32.86 -5.98 10.07
C ALA A 65 32.00 -5.72 8.82
N ALA A 66 31.62 -4.47 8.56
CA ALA A 66 30.85 -4.12 7.36
C ALA A 66 31.67 -4.28 6.07
N GLU A 67 32.91 -3.81 6.06
CA GLU A 67 33.86 -3.96 4.94
C GLU A 67 34.07 -5.43 4.55
N ASN A 68 34.02 -6.37 5.50
CA ASN A 68 34.19 -7.80 5.28
C ASN A 68 32.87 -8.60 5.23
N GLY A 69 31.71 -7.92 5.21
CA GLY A 69 30.42 -8.58 4.98
C GLY A 69 29.82 -9.32 6.19
N HIS A 70 30.28 -9.03 7.41
CA HIS A 70 29.89 -9.74 8.63
C HIS A 70 28.61 -9.17 9.27
N LEU A 71 27.47 -9.36 8.61
CA LEU A 71 26.17 -8.83 9.04
C LEU A 71 25.78 -9.24 10.48
N LEU A 72 26.07 -10.48 10.90
CA LEU A 72 25.77 -10.94 12.26
C LEU A 72 26.55 -10.16 13.33
N VAL A 73 27.79 -9.78 13.03
CA VAL A 73 28.59 -8.93 13.91
C VAL A 73 27.99 -7.53 13.98
N LEU A 74 27.54 -6.95 12.86
CA LEU A 74 26.89 -5.64 12.89
C LEU A 74 25.64 -5.64 13.78
N LYS A 75 24.75 -6.63 13.60
CA LYS A 75 23.54 -6.79 14.41
C LYS A 75 23.85 -6.97 15.90
N HIS A 76 24.94 -7.68 16.22
CA HIS A 76 25.41 -7.82 17.59
C HIS A 76 25.90 -6.48 18.16
N LEU A 77 26.76 -5.77 17.45
CA LEU A 77 27.26 -4.45 17.90
C LEU A 77 26.11 -3.43 18.07
N GLU A 78 25.10 -3.47 17.19
CA GLU A 78 23.90 -2.64 17.29
C GLU A 78 23.03 -2.98 18.50
N SER A 79 22.92 -4.27 18.88
CA SER A 79 22.19 -4.67 20.08
C SER A 79 22.91 -4.27 21.36
N GLN A 80 24.25 -4.24 21.34
CA GLN A 80 25.07 -3.78 22.46
C GLN A 80 25.10 -2.24 22.58
N ALA A 81 24.90 -1.50 21.49
CA ALA A 81 24.95 -0.03 21.48
C ALA A 81 23.84 0.60 20.61
N PRO A 82 22.55 0.43 20.97
CA PRO A 82 21.42 0.91 20.15
C PRO A 82 21.42 2.42 19.96
N ASP A 83 21.86 3.18 20.98
CA ASP A 83 21.93 4.65 20.91
C ASP A 83 23.05 5.16 19.99
N GLN A 84 23.97 4.29 19.56
CA GLN A 84 25.13 4.66 18.74
C GLN A 84 25.01 4.22 17.28
N ILE A 85 23.91 3.55 16.89
CA ILE A 85 23.73 3.02 15.53
C ILE A 85 23.98 4.10 14.46
N GLN A 86 23.37 5.27 14.61
CA GLN A 86 23.51 6.34 13.62
C GLN A 86 24.94 6.88 13.50
N VAL A 87 25.66 7.03 14.62
CA VAL A 87 27.05 7.52 14.61
C VAL A 87 28.04 6.44 14.14
N MET A 88 27.76 5.16 14.41
CA MET A 88 28.53 4.03 13.88
C MET A 88 28.45 3.99 12.35
N ILE A 89 27.23 4.11 11.80
CA ILE A 89 26.99 4.07 10.36
C ILE A 89 27.61 5.30 9.66
N ALA A 90 27.49 6.50 10.26
CA ALA A 90 28.01 7.74 9.68
C ALA A 90 29.55 7.88 9.78
N ALA A 91 30.22 7.04 10.56
CA ALA A 91 31.65 7.14 10.84
C ALA A 91 32.52 7.15 9.56
N TYR A 92 33.48 8.07 9.50
CA TYR A 92 34.39 8.26 8.36
C TYR A 92 33.63 8.37 7.02
N ASP A 93 32.64 9.26 6.97
CA ASP A 93 31.82 9.53 5.78
C ASP A 93 31.20 8.25 5.20
N PHE A 94 30.45 7.55 6.06
CA PHE A 94 29.77 6.29 5.71
C PHE A 94 30.71 5.18 5.24
N TYR A 95 31.90 5.06 5.85
CA TYR A 95 32.91 4.04 5.51
C TYR A 95 32.30 2.64 5.44
N ALA A 96 31.50 2.27 6.45
CA ALA A 96 30.87 0.95 6.53
C ALA A 96 30.05 0.63 5.27
N TYR A 97 29.27 1.59 4.77
CA TYR A 97 28.48 1.41 3.55
C TYR A 97 29.34 1.40 2.30
N ARG A 98 30.27 2.36 2.18
CA ARG A 98 31.13 2.51 0.99
C ARG A 98 31.96 1.26 0.70
N TYR A 99 32.60 0.71 1.73
CA TYR A 99 33.46 -0.46 1.58
C TYR A 99 32.67 -1.76 1.49
N ALA A 100 31.51 -1.88 2.16
CA ALA A 100 30.60 -2.98 1.94
C ALA A 100 30.11 -3.03 0.48
N ALA A 101 29.79 -1.87 -0.11
CA ALA A 101 29.38 -1.75 -1.51
C ALA A 101 30.53 -2.08 -2.48
N GLU A 102 31.73 -1.54 -2.23
CA GLU A 102 32.94 -1.83 -3.04
C GLU A 102 33.27 -3.34 -3.05
N ASN A 103 33.12 -4.00 -1.90
CA ASN A 103 33.33 -5.44 -1.76
C ASN A 103 32.09 -6.29 -2.09
N SER A 104 31.03 -5.69 -2.64
CA SER A 104 29.80 -6.38 -3.10
C SER A 104 29.03 -7.13 -1.99
N HIS A 105 29.12 -6.68 -0.74
CA HIS A 105 28.36 -7.23 0.39
C HIS A 105 26.94 -6.65 0.45
N LEU A 106 26.07 -7.11 -0.45
CA LEU A 106 24.70 -6.59 -0.62
C LEU A 106 23.84 -6.68 0.65
N GLU A 107 23.92 -7.76 1.41
CA GLU A 107 23.14 -7.93 2.64
C GLU A 107 23.50 -6.87 3.70
N VAL A 108 24.79 -6.56 3.84
CA VAL A 108 25.27 -5.48 4.71
C VAL A 108 24.78 -4.13 4.19
N CYS A 109 24.88 -3.88 2.89
CA CYS A 109 24.40 -2.63 2.29
C CYS A 109 22.90 -2.41 2.58
N ASN A 110 22.06 -3.42 2.33
CA ASN A 110 20.62 -3.34 2.56
C ASN A 110 20.27 -3.16 4.05
N HIS A 111 21.03 -3.80 4.94
CA HIS A 111 20.89 -3.60 6.38
C HIS A 111 21.20 -2.15 6.77
N LEU A 112 22.35 -1.61 6.35
CA LEU A 112 22.76 -0.23 6.65
C LEU A 112 21.75 0.81 6.11
N LEU A 113 21.24 0.61 4.89
CA LEU A 113 20.21 1.47 4.30
C LEU A 113 18.88 1.40 5.07
N SER A 114 18.55 0.25 5.67
CA SER A 114 17.35 0.08 6.49
C SER A 114 17.49 0.69 7.88
N GLN A 115 18.71 0.80 8.42
CA GLN A 115 18.95 1.35 9.76
C GLN A 115 19.13 2.88 9.79
N SER A 116 19.64 3.49 8.71
CA SER A 116 19.97 4.93 8.72
C SER A 116 19.42 5.69 7.52
N SER A 117 18.53 6.66 7.79
CA SER A 117 18.02 7.55 6.74
C SER A 117 19.14 8.44 6.15
N ALA A 118 20.13 8.82 6.95
CA ALA A 118 21.29 9.60 6.50
C ALA A 118 22.19 8.79 5.56
N CYS A 119 22.44 7.51 5.85
CA CYS A 119 23.17 6.61 4.96
C CYS A 119 22.42 6.43 3.64
N PHE A 120 21.11 6.22 3.69
CA PHE A 120 20.28 6.12 2.49
C PHE A 120 20.33 7.41 1.66
N ALA A 121 20.21 8.58 2.30
CA ALA A 121 20.34 9.89 1.66
C ALA A 121 21.71 10.11 1.00
N TYR A 122 22.78 9.62 1.61
CA TYR A 122 24.11 9.63 1.00
C TYR A 122 24.12 8.73 -0.24
N ALA A 123 23.69 7.48 -0.11
CA ALA A 123 23.79 6.49 -1.15
C ALA A 123 22.94 6.82 -2.39
N GLU A 124 21.69 7.27 -2.20
CA GLU A 124 20.77 7.54 -3.30
C GLU A 124 21.22 8.70 -4.21
N ARG A 125 21.99 9.65 -3.67
CA ARG A 125 22.59 10.77 -4.43
C ARG A 125 23.73 10.32 -5.34
N HIS A 126 24.43 9.25 -4.98
CA HIS A 126 25.56 8.69 -5.72
C HIS A 126 25.04 7.59 -6.66
N GLN A 127 24.22 8.00 -7.63
CA GLN A 127 23.51 7.05 -8.51
C GLN A 127 24.46 6.23 -9.38
N TRP A 128 25.63 6.78 -9.73
CA TRP A 128 26.63 6.09 -10.53
C TRP A 128 27.29 4.96 -9.73
N GLU A 129 27.60 5.22 -8.47
CA GLU A 129 28.32 4.32 -7.58
C GLU A 129 27.40 3.25 -6.96
N TYR A 130 26.18 3.63 -6.56
CA TYR A 130 25.31 2.76 -5.77
C TYR A 130 23.94 2.49 -6.41
N GLY A 131 23.66 3.02 -7.60
CA GLY A 131 22.35 2.86 -8.25
C GLY A 131 21.90 1.40 -8.42
N ALA A 132 22.84 0.47 -8.66
CA ALA A 132 22.55 -0.96 -8.76
C ALA A 132 22.09 -1.61 -7.45
N ILE A 133 22.47 -1.04 -6.30
CA ILE A 133 22.05 -1.48 -4.96
C ILE A 133 20.76 -0.74 -4.56
N ILE A 134 20.69 0.56 -4.84
CA ILE A 134 19.59 1.43 -4.41
C ILE A 134 18.29 1.12 -5.14
N ARG A 135 18.30 0.88 -6.46
CA ARG A 135 17.05 0.64 -7.22
C ARG A 135 16.29 -0.60 -6.73
N PRO A 136 16.91 -1.79 -6.59
CA PRO A 136 16.21 -2.96 -6.05
C PRO A 136 15.73 -2.74 -4.61
N PHE A 137 16.54 -2.07 -3.77
CA PHE A 137 16.18 -1.76 -2.39
C PHE A 137 14.93 -0.86 -2.31
N ILE A 138 14.85 0.17 -3.15
CA ILE A 138 13.67 1.04 -3.25
C ILE A 138 12.45 0.24 -3.70
N GLN A 139 12.58 -0.59 -4.73
CA GLN A 139 11.48 -1.39 -5.26
C GLN A 139 10.93 -2.38 -4.21
N GLU A 140 11.82 -3.06 -3.49
CA GLU A 140 11.45 -3.94 -2.39
C GLU A 140 10.72 -3.15 -1.29
N ARG A 141 11.27 -1.99 -0.89
CA ARG A 141 10.68 -1.16 0.15
C ARG A 141 9.29 -0.63 -0.22
N LEU A 142 9.12 -0.15 -1.45
CA LEU A 142 7.81 0.28 -1.97
C LEU A 142 6.83 -0.90 -1.96
N SER A 143 7.24 -2.06 -2.45
CA SER A 143 6.41 -3.28 -2.44
C SER A 143 5.97 -3.67 -1.03
N THR A 144 6.87 -3.58 -0.04
CA THR A 144 6.55 -3.81 1.37
C THR A 144 5.57 -2.78 1.92
N LEU A 145 5.79 -1.49 1.67
CA LEU A 145 4.89 -0.42 2.12
C LEU A 145 3.48 -0.58 1.51
N HIS A 146 3.39 -0.93 0.23
CA HIS A 146 2.11 -1.24 -0.40
C HIS A 146 1.42 -2.42 0.30
N GLN A 147 2.14 -3.52 0.56
CA GLN A 147 1.58 -4.66 1.30
C GLN A 147 1.11 -4.28 2.70
N GLU A 148 1.93 -3.56 3.47
CA GLU A 148 1.58 -3.07 4.81
C GLU A 148 0.32 -2.20 4.74
N SER A 149 0.22 -1.30 3.76
CA SER A 149 -0.97 -0.45 3.57
C SER A 149 -2.26 -1.23 3.30
N LEU A 150 -2.17 -2.40 2.65
CA LEU A 150 -3.31 -3.28 2.37
C LEU A 150 -3.73 -4.13 3.59
N THR A 151 -2.84 -4.33 4.56
CA THR A 151 -3.15 -5.06 5.80
C THR A 151 -3.87 -4.18 6.83
N VAL A 152 -3.81 -2.86 6.65
CA VAL A 152 -4.52 -1.91 7.50
C VAL A 152 -6.02 -1.96 7.18
N PRO A 153 -6.91 -2.09 8.17
CA PRO A 153 -8.35 -2.05 7.93
C PRO A 153 -8.76 -0.83 7.10
N ALA A 154 -9.77 -0.98 6.24
CA ALA A 154 -10.20 0.09 5.30
C ALA A 154 -10.60 1.43 5.97
N GLN A 155 -10.81 1.44 7.29
CA GLN A 155 -11.20 2.61 8.08
C GLN A 155 -10.04 3.26 8.83
N THR A 156 -8.83 2.73 8.68
CA THR A 156 -7.62 3.23 9.36
C THR A 156 -6.65 3.76 8.31
N VAL A 157 -6.13 4.97 8.54
CA VAL A 157 -5.12 5.55 7.65
C VAL A 157 -3.79 4.83 7.89
N PHE A 158 -3.21 4.28 6.83
CA PHE A 158 -1.86 3.73 6.89
C PHE A 158 -0.85 4.86 7.15
N ASP A 159 -0.09 4.75 8.24
CA ASP A 159 0.93 5.72 8.64
C ASP A 159 2.18 5.04 9.19
N ILE A 160 3.28 5.79 9.28
CA ILE A 160 4.60 5.31 9.71
C ILE A 160 4.97 5.96 11.05
N ALA A 161 5.06 5.14 12.10
CA ALA A 161 5.44 5.61 13.43
C ALA A 161 6.96 5.85 13.60
N ASP A 162 7.81 5.06 12.91
CA ASP A 162 9.27 5.23 13.00
C ASP A 162 9.74 6.46 12.21
N SER A 163 10.26 7.46 12.92
CA SER A 163 10.77 8.68 12.30
C SER A 163 11.90 8.44 11.30
N GLU A 164 12.75 7.44 11.50
CA GLU A 164 13.81 7.12 10.54
C GLU A 164 13.25 6.46 9.28
N GLN A 165 12.20 5.64 9.41
CA GLN A 165 11.46 5.09 8.26
C GLN A 165 10.74 6.18 7.46
N ALA A 166 10.11 7.14 8.13
CA ALA A 166 9.47 8.28 7.45
C ALA A 166 10.51 9.11 6.66
N LYS A 167 11.69 9.37 7.25
CA LYS A 167 12.81 10.05 6.54
C LYS A 167 13.35 9.21 5.39
N ARG A 168 13.46 7.88 5.52
CA ARG A 168 13.82 7.00 4.39
C ARG A 168 12.82 7.14 3.25
N CYS A 169 11.52 7.15 3.55
CA CYS A 169 10.46 7.36 2.53
C CYS A 169 10.58 8.74 1.87
N PHE A 170 10.89 9.79 2.64
CA PHE A 170 11.20 11.12 2.10
C PHE A 170 12.38 11.07 1.10
N TYR A 171 13.45 10.35 1.42
CA TYR A 171 14.57 10.21 0.49
C TYR A 171 14.26 9.29 -0.69
N ILE A 172 13.31 8.35 -0.57
CA ILE A 172 12.77 7.61 -1.72
C ILE A 172 12.05 8.60 -2.66
N LEU A 173 11.15 9.46 -2.14
CA LEU A 173 10.55 10.55 -2.94
C LEU A 173 11.63 11.37 -3.65
N ARG A 174 12.70 11.76 -2.93
CA ARG A 174 13.82 12.51 -3.51
C ARG A 174 14.49 11.78 -4.68
N HIS A 175 14.70 10.47 -4.55
CA HIS A 175 15.26 9.64 -5.60
C HIS A 175 14.32 9.57 -6.82
N LEU A 176 13.04 9.28 -6.60
CA LEU A 176 12.03 9.15 -7.66
C LEU A 176 11.86 10.47 -8.45
N ILE A 177 11.84 11.61 -7.75
CA ILE A 177 11.78 12.95 -8.36
C ILE A 177 13.02 13.21 -9.22
N ARG A 178 14.20 12.77 -8.77
CA ARG A 178 15.47 12.93 -9.49
C ARG A 178 15.51 12.09 -10.77
N CYS A 179 14.94 10.88 -10.75
CA CYS A 179 14.84 10.03 -11.94
C CYS A 179 14.00 10.70 -13.04
N ASN A 180 12.99 11.50 -12.66
CA ASN A 180 12.12 12.23 -13.58
C ASN A 180 11.45 11.32 -14.64
N GLU A 181 10.86 10.22 -14.16
CA GLU A 181 10.15 9.26 -14.99
C GLU A 181 8.68 9.20 -14.56
N ARG A 182 7.75 9.32 -15.52
CA ARG A 182 6.31 9.35 -15.25
C ARG A 182 5.78 8.10 -14.57
N GLN A 183 6.44 6.96 -14.74
CA GLN A 183 6.07 5.70 -14.08
C GLN A 183 6.14 5.78 -12.54
N PHE A 184 6.86 6.76 -11.99
CA PHE A 184 6.97 6.95 -10.54
C PHE A 184 5.92 7.89 -9.96
N ASP A 185 5.10 8.54 -10.77
CA ASP A 185 4.11 9.52 -10.29
C ASP A 185 3.16 8.92 -9.25
N ASP A 186 2.75 7.65 -9.45
CA ASP A 186 1.86 6.93 -8.52
C ASP A 186 2.56 6.61 -7.19
N GLU A 187 3.85 6.26 -7.24
CA GLU A 187 4.67 6.06 -6.05
C GLU A 187 4.88 7.37 -5.28
N LEU A 188 5.02 8.51 -5.99
CA LEU A 188 5.06 9.82 -5.36
C LEU A 188 3.76 10.12 -4.61
N ARG A 189 2.60 9.85 -5.22
CA ARG A 189 1.28 10.06 -4.57
C ARG A 189 1.06 9.12 -3.41
N PHE A 190 1.41 7.85 -3.57
CA PHE A 190 1.29 6.85 -2.51
C PHE A 190 2.11 7.27 -1.30
N LEU A 191 3.39 7.56 -1.47
CA LEU A 191 4.25 7.99 -0.36
C LEU A 191 3.78 9.32 0.26
N LEU A 192 3.29 10.27 -0.54
CA LEU A 192 2.74 11.55 -0.03
C LEU A 192 1.32 11.41 0.56
N SER A 193 0.67 10.26 0.44
CA SER A 193 -0.58 9.94 1.13
C SER A 193 -0.35 9.51 2.57
N ILE A 194 0.85 9.01 2.88
CA ILE A 194 1.28 8.61 4.23
C ILE A 194 1.49 9.88 5.08
N PRO A 195 0.73 10.10 6.16
CA PRO A 195 0.78 11.35 6.94
C PRO A 195 2.20 11.74 7.39
N ALA A 196 2.94 10.84 8.03
CA ALA A 196 4.28 11.11 8.53
C ALA A 196 5.27 11.51 7.42
N VAL A 197 5.08 11.04 6.18
CA VAL A 197 5.93 11.39 5.03
C VAL A 197 5.49 12.73 4.42
N LYS A 198 4.17 12.95 4.31
CA LYS A 198 3.59 14.20 3.82
C LYS A 198 4.01 15.39 4.70
N ASP A 199 4.04 15.21 6.01
CA ASP A 199 4.46 16.24 6.96
C ASP A 199 5.92 16.67 6.74
N LEU A 200 6.78 15.76 6.29
CA LEU A 200 8.18 16.06 5.96
C LEU A 200 8.35 16.83 4.64
N ALA A 201 7.36 16.83 3.74
CA ALA A 201 7.52 17.34 2.37
C ALA A 201 7.93 18.82 2.27
N HIS A 202 7.53 19.64 3.25
CA HIS A 202 7.89 21.07 3.34
C HIS A 202 9.05 21.35 4.29
N GLN A 203 9.32 20.43 5.22
CA GLN A 203 10.32 20.59 6.28
C GLN A 203 11.75 20.47 5.75
N ALA A 204 12.71 21.00 6.51
CA ALA A 204 14.13 20.86 6.21
C ALA A 204 14.66 19.51 6.75
N VAL A 205 14.35 18.41 6.04
CA VAL A 205 14.86 17.07 6.37
C VAL A 205 16.38 17.01 6.17
N THR A 206 16.86 17.52 5.03
CA THR A 206 18.27 17.91 4.90
C THR A 206 18.47 19.26 5.61
N PRO A 207 19.49 19.41 6.48
CA PRO A 207 19.70 20.65 7.22
C PRO A 207 19.73 21.89 6.32
N ASN A 208 18.94 22.90 6.69
CA ASN A 208 18.80 24.18 5.99
C ASN A 208 18.22 24.10 4.55
N GLN A 209 17.49 23.03 4.22
CA GLN A 209 16.86 22.86 2.92
C GLN A 209 15.34 22.66 3.03
N PRO A 210 14.56 23.71 3.34
CA PRO A 210 13.10 23.63 3.28
C PRO A 210 12.62 23.42 1.83
N ASN A 211 11.44 22.80 1.67
CA ASN A 211 10.85 22.46 0.37
C ASN A 211 11.83 21.73 -0.58
N GLU A 212 12.74 20.92 -0.04
CA GLU A 212 13.82 20.27 -0.82
C GLU A 212 13.26 19.49 -2.01
N LEU A 213 12.16 18.75 -1.84
CA LEU A 213 11.56 17.96 -2.92
C LEU A 213 11.00 18.84 -4.06
N LEU A 214 10.37 19.97 -3.73
CA LEU A 214 9.82 20.89 -4.73
C LEU A 214 10.94 21.61 -5.48
N ARG A 215 11.97 22.05 -4.76
CA ARG A 215 13.16 22.68 -5.36
C ARG A 215 13.94 21.70 -6.22
N LEU A 216 14.00 20.43 -5.81
CA LEU A 216 14.56 19.37 -6.65
C LEU A 216 13.77 19.22 -7.94
N ALA A 217 12.44 19.07 -7.85
CA ALA A 217 11.56 18.98 -9.02
C ALA A 217 11.72 20.17 -9.98
N LEU A 218 11.87 21.39 -9.43
CA LEU A 218 12.20 22.59 -10.19
C LEU A 218 13.53 22.46 -10.94
N THR A 219 14.61 22.09 -10.25
CA THR A 219 15.95 22.00 -10.85
C THR A 219 16.13 20.82 -11.81
N THR A 220 15.36 19.74 -11.66
CA THR A 220 15.36 18.57 -12.56
C THR A 220 14.37 18.69 -13.71
N ASN A 221 13.64 19.82 -13.79
CA ASN A 221 12.56 20.04 -14.76
C ASN A 221 11.47 18.96 -14.69
N ASN A 222 11.16 18.48 -13.49
CA ASN A 222 10.12 17.49 -13.24
C ASN A 222 8.79 18.20 -12.92
N GLN A 223 8.06 18.57 -13.98
CA GLN A 223 6.78 19.27 -13.85
C GLN A 223 5.75 18.45 -13.05
N ALA A 224 5.65 17.14 -13.31
CA ALA A 224 4.67 16.28 -12.65
C ALA A 224 4.89 16.21 -11.14
N ALA A 225 6.14 16.04 -10.69
CA ALA A 225 6.45 16.07 -9.27
C ALA A 225 6.17 17.44 -8.64
N ALA A 226 6.50 18.54 -9.34
CA ALA A 226 6.21 19.89 -8.86
C ALA A 226 4.71 20.11 -8.68
N GLU A 227 3.90 19.68 -9.65
CA GLU A 227 2.45 19.70 -9.61
C GLU A 227 1.89 18.90 -8.43
N ILE A 228 2.35 17.66 -8.22
CA ILE A 228 1.95 16.81 -7.08
C ILE A 228 2.29 17.51 -5.76
N LEU A 229 3.51 18.03 -5.61
CA LEU A 229 3.97 18.65 -4.37
C LEU A 229 3.21 19.96 -4.05
N LEU A 230 2.87 20.75 -5.07
CA LEU A 230 2.10 22.00 -4.91
C LEU A 230 0.64 21.77 -4.51
N THR A 231 0.14 20.53 -4.56
CA THR A 231 -1.16 20.18 -3.96
C THR A 231 -1.14 20.24 -2.43
N ILE A 232 0.04 20.12 -1.80
CA ILE A 232 0.21 20.15 -0.36
C ILE A 232 0.22 21.62 0.12
N PRO A 233 -0.75 22.06 0.95
CA PRO A 233 -0.86 23.46 1.34
C PRO A 233 0.42 24.02 2.00
N ALA A 234 1.05 23.25 2.88
CA ALA A 234 2.28 23.67 3.56
C ALA A 234 3.44 23.91 2.58
N VAL A 235 3.58 23.05 1.56
CA VAL A 235 4.60 23.20 0.51
C VAL A 235 4.33 24.44 -0.32
N ARG A 236 3.06 24.66 -0.74
CA ARG A 236 2.65 25.83 -1.53
C ARG A 236 2.85 27.14 -0.77
N THR A 237 2.38 27.23 0.48
CA THR A 237 2.55 28.42 1.32
C THR A 237 4.03 28.77 1.48
N LEU A 238 4.90 27.78 1.70
CA LEU A 238 6.33 28.01 1.83
C LEU A 238 6.98 28.38 0.49
N ALA A 239 6.47 27.88 -0.64
CA ALA A 239 6.90 28.31 -1.97
C ALA A 239 6.53 29.77 -2.23
N GLU A 240 5.30 30.19 -1.91
CA GLU A 240 4.84 31.58 -2.03
C GLU A 240 5.71 32.55 -1.21
N GLN A 241 6.03 32.20 0.04
CA GLN A 241 6.91 32.99 0.91
C GLN A 241 8.30 33.21 0.32
N ASN A 242 8.76 32.29 -0.55
CA ASN A 242 10.07 32.33 -1.20
C ASN A 242 9.98 32.73 -2.69
N ASP A 243 8.92 33.44 -3.10
CA ASP A 243 8.66 33.84 -4.50
C ASP A 243 8.84 32.66 -5.47
N TYR A 244 8.26 31.51 -5.09
CA TYR A 244 8.25 30.28 -5.85
C TYR A 244 9.65 29.80 -6.30
N TYR A 245 10.69 30.15 -5.54
CA TYR A 245 12.08 29.82 -5.84
C TYR A 245 12.51 30.22 -7.27
N ARG A 246 11.94 31.31 -7.82
CA ARG A 246 12.20 31.76 -9.20
C ARG A 246 13.69 31.94 -9.52
N ALA A 247 14.50 32.33 -8.53
CA ALA A 247 15.95 32.45 -8.69
C ALA A 247 16.64 31.11 -9.00
N GLU A 248 16.06 29.99 -8.58
CA GLU A 248 16.59 28.63 -8.78
C GLU A 248 16.08 27.98 -10.08
N ALA A 249 14.98 28.49 -10.64
CA ALA A 249 14.27 27.90 -11.77
C ALA A 249 15.10 27.81 -13.06
N ARG A 250 16.14 28.66 -13.21
CA ARG A 250 16.98 28.77 -14.42
C ARG A 250 16.18 28.84 -15.74
N GLY A 251 14.91 29.24 -15.69
CA GLY A 251 14.00 29.34 -16.85
C GLY A 251 13.28 28.05 -17.26
N HIS A 252 13.33 26.97 -16.47
CA HIS A 252 12.75 25.67 -16.84
C HIS A 252 11.27 25.48 -16.45
N LEU A 253 10.91 25.81 -15.21
CA LEU A 253 9.54 25.67 -14.68
C LEU A 253 9.09 26.97 -14.01
N ASP A 254 7.84 27.37 -14.27
CA ASP A 254 7.18 28.47 -13.56
C ASP A 254 6.28 27.88 -12.46
N LEU A 255 6.85 27.68 -11.28
CA LEU A 255 6.10 27.14 -10.13
C LEU A 255 4.93 28.03 -9.72
N ALA A 256 5.01 29.35 -9.93
CA ALA A 256 3.91 30.25 -9.63
C ALA A 256 2.74 30.01 -10.59
N ARG A 257 3.03 29.82 -11.88
CA ARG A 257 2.02 29.41 -12.86
C ARG A 257 1.46 28.03 -12.52
N LEU A 258 2.29 27.04 -12.19
CA LEU A 258 1.82 25.69 -11.84
C LEU A 258 0.98 25.67 -10.56
N ALA A 259 1.28 26.52 -9.59
CA ALA A 259 0.46 26.67 -8.39
C ALA A 259 -0.90 27.35 -8.66
N GLN A 260 -0.96 28.19 -9.71
CA GLN A 260 -2.18 28.84 -10.19
C GLN A 260 -2.95 28.00 -11.21
N ASP A 261 -2.27 27.06 -11.88
CA ASP A 261 -2.84 26.20 -12.89
C ASP A 261 -3.72 25.14 -12.22
N ARG A 262 -5.03 25.39 -12.23
CA ARG A 262 -6.06 24.53 -11.64
C ARG A 262 -6.17 23.17 -12.37
N GLU A 263 -5.42 22.95 -13.46
CA GLU A 263 -5.40 21.71 -14.25
C GLU A 263 -4.34 20.67 -13.86
N SER A 264 -3.49 20.92 -12.85
CA SER A 264 -2.52 19.93 -12.33
C SER A 264 -3.16 18.71 -11.64
N SER A 265 -4.49 18.62 -11.67
CA SER A 265 -5.27 17.46 -11.27
C SER A 265 -5.31 16.36 -12.36
N MET A 266 -4.56 16.49 -13.46
CA MET A 266 -4.52 15.51 -14.56
C MET A 266 -3.63 14.30 -14.31
N THR A 267 -3.02 14.19 -13.13
CA THR A 267 -2.12 13.09 -12.80
C THR A 267 -2.67 12.17 -11.71
N ALA A 268 -3.87 12.41 -11.16
CA ALA A 268 -4.44 11.64 -10.04
C ALA A 268 -4.97 10.22 -10.38
N LEU A 269 -4.96 9.83 -11.65
CA LEU A 269 -5.39 8.51 -12.12
C LEU A 269 -4.15 7.68 -12.48
N THR A 270 -4.11 6.43 -12.04
CA THR A 270 -3.09 5.43 -12.44
C THR A 270 -3.03 5.30 -13.97
N GLN A 271 -1.93 4.80 -14.51
CA GLN A 271 -1.80 4.56 -15.97
C GLN A 271 -2.94 3.68 -16.53
N GLY A 272 -3.39 2.69 -15.75
CA GLY A 272 -4.55 1.86 -16.09
C GLY A 272 -5.87 2.62 -16.06
N GLU A 273 -6.10 3.46 -15.06
CA GLU A 273 -7.28 4.35 -14.98
C GLU A 273 -7.30 5.36 -16.14
N GLN A 274 -6.13 5.89 -16.51
CA GLN A 274 -5.98 6.80 -17.63
C GLN A 274 -6.28 6.12 -18.97
N ALA A 275 -5.78 4.90 -19.21
CA ALA A 275 -6.09 4.13 -20.41
C ALA A 275 -7.59 3.72 -20.51
N ARG A 276 -8.24 3.43 -19.38
CA ARG A 276 -9.70 3.19 -19.31
C ARG A 276 -10.48 4.45 -19.65
N LEU A 277 -10.12 5.57 -19.02
CA LEU A 277 -10.72 6.86 -19.30
C LEU A 277 -10.55 7.22 -20.78
N ASP A 278 -9.38 6.98 -21.38
CA ASP A 278 -9.15 7.20 -22.81
C ASP A 278 -10.04 6.33 -23.70
N THR A 279 -10.43 5.14 -23.25
CA THR A 279 -11.34 4.26 -23.99
C THR A 279 -12.78 4.78 -23.92
N ALA A 280 -13.24 5.19 -22.74
CA ALA A 280 -14.54 5.84 -22.58
C ALA A 280 -14.59 7.19 -23.32
N ILE A 281 -13.53 8.00 -23.24
CA ILE A 281 -13.39 9.26 -23.96
C ILE A 281 -13.50 9.04 -25.46
N ARG A 282 -12.73 8.11 -26.03
CA ARG A 282 -12.79 7.82 -27.48
C ARG A 282 -14.20 7.48 -27.95
N HIS A 283 -15.01 6.86 -27.09
CA HIS A 283 -16.38 6.47 -27.43
C HIS A 283 -17.40 7.60 -27.25
N TYR A 284 -17.39 8.29 -26.10
CA TYR A 284 -18.43 9.27 -25.74
C TYR A 284 -18.09 10.70 -26.16
N GLN A 285 -16.82 11.03 -26.42
CA GLN A 285 -16.42 12.38 -26.84
C GLN A 285 -17.14 12.85 -28.12
N PRO A 286 -17.30 12.02 -29.19
CA PRO A 286 -18.06 12.43 -30.37
C PRO A 286 -19.54 12.68 -30.08
N LEU A 287 -20.16 11.88 -29.20
CA LEU A 287 -21.56 12.05 -28.78
C LEU A 287 -21.72 13.35 -27.98
N LEU A 288 -20.79 13.64 -27.08
CA LEU A 288 -20.75 14.88 -26.30
C LEU A 288 -20.55 16.11 -27.20
N GLN A 289 -19.70 16.02 -28.21
CA GLN A 289 -19.51 17.11 -29.19
C GLN A 289 -20.77 17.36 -30.03
N ALA A 290 -21.52 16.32 -30.38
CA ALA A 290 -22.76 16.44 -31.14
C ALA A 290 -23.91 17.03 -30.30
N ALA A 291 -24.04 16.61 -29.03
CA ALA A 291 -25.09 17.09 -28.13
C ALA A 291 -24.78 18.47 -27.53
N GLY A 292 -23.49 18.74 -27.25
CA GLY A 292 -23.02 19.92 -26.54
C GLY A 292 -23.05 19.75 -25.02
N VAL A 293 -21.96 20.14 -24.35
CA VAL A 293 -21.79 20.02 -22.89
C VAL A 293 -22.94 20.69 -22.13
N SER A 294 -23.33 21.91 -22.51
CA SER A 294 -24.41 22.64 -21.84
C SER A 294 -25.75 21.92 -21.90
N GLN A 295 -26.06 21.25 -23.02
CA GLN A 295 -27.31 20.50 -23.15
C GLN A 295 -27.28 19.23 -22.31
N VAL A 296 -26.15 18.51 -22.28
CA VAL A 296 -26.01 17.29 -21.47
C VAL A 296 -26.09 17.64 -19.97
N MET A 297 -25.46 18.72 -19.54
CA MET A 297 -25.58 19.23 -18.17
C MET A 297 -27.02 19.65 -17.83
N ALA A 298 -27.73 20.27 -18.76
CA ALA A 298 -29.14 20.62 -18.57
C ALA A 298 -30.01 19.36 -18.41
N ASN A 299 -29.80 18.33 -19.24
CA ASN A 299 -30.52 17.06 -19.13
C ASN A 299 -30.26 16.35 -17.79
N LEU A 300 -29.01 16.35 -17.30
CA LEU A 300 -28.68 15.83 -15.97
C LEU A 300 -29.43 16.60 -14.87
N ARG A 301 -29.49 17.93 -14.98
CA ARG A 301 -30.22 18.77 -14.04
C ARG A 301 -31.71 18.45 -14.05
N GLU A 302 -32.34 18.34 -15.22
CA GLU A 302 -33.75 17.97 -15.36
C GLU A 302 -34.06 16.60 -14.73
N GLU A 303 -33.17 15.62 -14.88
CA GLU A 303 -33.34 14.30 -14.25
C GLU A 303 -33.28 14.40 -12.72
N LEU A 304 -32.36 15.18 -12.15
CA LEU A 304 -32.30 15.42 -10.70
C LEU A 304 -33.56 16.13 -10.18
N GLU A 305 -34.08 17.10 -10.93
CA GLU A 305 -35.33 17.81 -10.58
C GLU A 305 -36.53 16.87 -10.59
N LYS A 306 -36.63 16.01 -11.59
CA LYS A 306 -37.67 14.99 -11.70
C LYS A 306 -37.60 13.98 -10.55
N ARG A 307 -36.40 13.51 -10.20
CA ARG A 307 -36.19 12.57 -9.08
C ARG A 307 -36.58 13.19 -7.74
N PHE A 308 -36.18 14.44 -7.49
CA PHE A 308 -36.60 15.16 -6.29
C PHE A 308 -38.12 15.40 -6.25
N ALA A 309 -38.76 15.70 -7.38
CA ALA A 309 -40.22 15.85 -7.43
C ALA A 309 -40.97 14.54 -7.11
N GLN A 310 -40.40 13.39 -7.45
CA GLN A 310 -40.96 12.07 -7.13
C GLN A 310 -40.78 11.69 -5.66
N ASN A 311 -39.64 12.09 -5.07
CA ASN A 311 -39.32 11.85 -3.67
C ASN A 311 -38.73 13.14 -3.07
N PRO A 312 -39.55 14.09 -2.60
CA PRO A 312 -39.07 15.34 -2.05
C PRO A 312 -38.49 15.14 -0.65
N ALA A 313 -37.50 15.95 -0.28
CA ALA A 313 -37.03 16.01 1.10
C ALA A 313 -38.18 16.44 2.02
N CYS A 314 -38.30 15.78 3.17
CA CYS A 314 -39.37 16.03 4.13
C CYS A 314 -38.81 16.09 5.54
N PHE A 315 -39.44 16.88 6.40
CA PHE A 315 -39.20 16.86 7.84
C PHE A 315 -40.53 16.91 8.60
N GLU A 316 -40.50 16.51 9.87
CA GLU A 316 -41.65 16.57 10.76
C GLU A 316 -41.55 17.85 11.62
N ASP A 317 -42.58 18.69 11.58
CA ASP A 317 -42.62 19.91 12.40
C ASP A 317 -42.89 19.60 13.89
N ALA A 318 -42.76 20.62 14.75
CA ALA A 318 -43.03 20.49 16.18
C ALA A 318 -44.44 19.97 16.55
N THR A 319 -45.39 19.93 15.60
CA THR A 319 -46.76 19.42 15.79
C THR A 319 -46.97 18.00 15.27
N GLY A 320 -45.93 17.38 14.73
CA GLY A 320 -45.98 16.04 14.14
C GLY A 320 -46.46 16.02 12.69
N ARG A 321 -46.51 17.17 12.03
CA ARG A 321 -46.95 17.27 10.63
C ARG A 321 -45.73 17.16 9.71
N VAL A 322 -45.82 16.26 8.73
CA VAL A 322 -44.81 16.13 7.68
C VAL A 322 -44.93 17.29 6.69
N ILE A 323 -43.85 18.05 6.54
CA ILE A 323 -43.71 19.15 5.58
C ILE A 323 -42.79 18.70 4.44
N GLN A 324 -43.30 18.79 3.21
CA GLN A 324 -42.50 18.57 2.00
C GLN A 324 -41.73 19.85 1.66
N LEU A 325 -40.43 19.71 1.44
CA LEU A 325 -39.53 20.80 1.15
C LEU A 325 -39.48 21.09 -0.35
N PRO A 326 -39.46 22.38 -0.76
CA PRO A 326 -39.34 22.74 -2.18
C PRO A 326 -37.92 22.51 -2.69
N LEU A 327 -37.75 22.50 -4.01
CA LEU A 327 -36.43 22.35 -4.64
C LEU A 327 -35.57 23.63 -4.50
N THR A 328 -36.18 24.81 -4.61
CA THR A 328 -35.41 26.07 -4.69
C THR A 328 -35.29 26.75 -3.32
N PHE A 329 -34.18 27.46 -3.12
CA PHE A 329 -33.94 28.19 -1.87
C PHE A 329 -34.91 29.36 -1.70
N ALA A 330 -35.37 29.96 -2.80
CA ALA A 330 -36.34 31.03 -2.78
C ALA A 330 -37.69 30.55 -2.22
N ASP A 331 -38.17 29.40 -2.69
CA ASP A 331 -39.40 28.78 -2.19
C ASP A 331 -39.23 28.31 -0.74
N PHE A 332 -38.06 27.79 -0.39
CA PHE A 332 -37.72 27.39 0.98
C PHE A 332 -37.82 28.57 1.95
N ASN A 333 -37.22 29.71 1.61
CA ASN A 333 -37.35 30.94 2.41
C ASN A 333 -38.79 31.42 2.52
N GLY A 334 -39.63 31.14 1.51
CA GLY A 334 -41.05 31.44 1.51
C GLY A 334 -41.87 30.66 2.56
N LEU A 335 -41.34 29.56 3.11
CA LEU A 335 -42.02 28.75 4.13
C LEU A 335 -42.12 29.45 5.50
N ASN A 336 -41.29 30.46 5.78
CA ASN A 336 -41.27 31.21 7.05
C ASN A 336 -41.25 30.31 8.31
N LEU A 337 -40.39 29.30 8.30
CA LEU A 337 -40.24 28.34 9.40
C LEU A 337 -39.67 29.01 10.66
N ASN A 338 -40.01 28.48 11.84
CA ASN A 338 -39.32 28.86 13.07
C ASN A 338 -37.89 28.29 13.09
N ALA A 339 -37.07 28.70 14.06
CA ALA A 339 -35.65 28.35 14.10
C ALA A 339 -35.38 26.83 14.19
N GLU A 340 -36.20 26.08 14.91
CA GLU A 340 -36.04 24.63 15.10
C GLU A 340 -36.44 23.88 13.82
N ASP A 341 -37.63 24.17 13.29
CA ASP A 341 -38.12 23.60 12.04
C ASP A 341 -37.20 23.93 10.86
N TYR A 342 -36.58 25.12 10.86
CA TYR A 342 -35.60 25.51 9.85
C TYR A 342 -34.33 24.64 9.90
N GLN A 343 -33.84 24.29 11.09
CA GLN A 343 -32.68 23.39 11.22
C GLN A 343 -33.04 21.94 10.83
N ASN A 344 -34.24 21.48 11.19
CA ASN A 344 -34.73 20.16 10.79
C ASN A 344 -34.90 20.08 9.26
N ALA A 345 -35.41 21.14 8.63
CA ALA A 345 -35.51 21.25 7.18
C ALA A 345 -34.13 21.23 6.50
N LEU A 346 -33.16 21.98 7.02
CA LEU A 346 -31.78 21.95 6.50
C LEU A 346 -31.18 20.54 6.62
N THR A 347 -31.36 19.88 7.75
CA THR A 347 -30.90 18.50 7.97
C THR A 347 -31.49 17.54 6.94
N ALA A 348 -32.80 17.64 6.69
CA ALA A 348 -33.48 16.85 5.67
C ALA A 348 -32.93 17.12 4.26
N TYR A 349 -32.63 18.38 3.92
CA TYR A 349 -31.96 18.71 2.66
C TYR A 349 -30.56 18.09 2.55
N TYR A 350 -29.76 18.12 3.62
CA TYR A 350 -28.40 17.61 3.60
C TYR A 350 -28.33 16.08 3.47
N GLN A 351 -29.31 15.37 4.04
CA GLN A 351 -29.45 13.92 3.91
C GLN A 351 -30.00 13.48 2.53
N HIS A 352 -30.65 14.38 1.79
CA HIS A 352 -31.30 14.04 0.54
C HIS A 352 -30.33 14.05 -0.65
N LYS A 353 -29.95 12.86 -1.14
CA LYS A 353 -28.92 12.71 -2.19
C LYS A 353 -29.22 13.43 -3.51
N ASP A 354 -30.43 13.27 -4.08
CA ASP A 354 -30.76 13.92 -5.37
C ASP A 354 -30.68 15.45 -5.28
N HIS A 355 -31.20 16.02 -4.19
CA HIS A 355 -31.11 17.46 -3.92
C HIS A 355 -29.67 17.90 -3.68
N THR A 356 -28.87 17.13 -2.93
CA THR A 356 -27.44 17.41 -2.72
C THR A 356 -26.67 17.41 -4.05
N ALA A 357 -26.91 16.44 -4.94
CA ALA A 357 -26.32 16.43 -6.28
C ALA A 357 -26.78 17.64 -7.11
N TRP A 358 -28.06 18.02 -7.02
CA TRP A 358 -28.58 19.22 -7.69
C TRP A 358 -27.92 20.51 -7.17
N ARG A 359 -27.74 20.63 -5.84
CA ARG A 359 -27.04 21.77 -5.20
C ARG A 359 -25.56 21.82 -5.57
N TYR A 360 -24.90 20.67 -5.72
CA TYR A 360 -23.51 20.61 -6.19
C TYR A 360 -23.36 21.26 -7.57
N LEU A 361 -24.37 21.12 -8.45
CA LEU A 361 -24.40 21.71 -9.80
C LEU A 361 -25.05 23.10 -9.85
N ALA A 362 -25.38 23.70 -8.71
CA ALA A 362 -26.03 25.00 -8.64
C ALA A 362 -25.03 26.16 -8.54
N LYS A 363 -25.32 27.25 -9.26
CA LYS A 363 -24.60 28.53 -9.20
C LYS A 363 -25.61 29.68 -9.11
N PRO A 364 -25.68 30.40 -7.97
CA PRO A 364 -25.01 30.10 -6.71
C PRO A 364 -25.61 28.88 -5.99
N ASN A 365 -24.89 28.31 -5.01
CA ASN A 365 -25.41 27.34 -4.05
C ASN A 365 -25.61 28.02 -2.67
N PRO A 366 -26.84 28.39 -2.29
CA PRO A 366 -27.10 29.08 -1.02
C PRO A 366 -27.06 28.16 0.23
N TRP A 367 -26.96 26.83 0.06
CA TRP A 367 -26.80 25.89 1.19
C TRP A 367 -25.35 25.60 1.54
N MET A 368 -24.40 26.28 0.89
CA MET A 368 -22.97 26.11 1.09
C MET A 368 -22.53 26.54 2.50
N ASN A 369 -21.60 25.81 3.12
CA ASN A 369 -21.00 26.23 4.38
C ASN A 369 -20.15 27.50 4.18
N PRO A 370 -20.26 28.54 5.03
CA PRO A 370 -19.42 29.74 4.95
C PRO A 370 -17.91 29.47 5.09
N GLU A 371 -17.53 28.37 5.72
CA GLU A 371 -16.13 27.95 5.94
C GLU A 371 -15.66 26.90 4.92
N ALA A 372 -16.48 26.55 3.93
CA ALA A 372 -16.10 25.58 2.89
C ALA A 372 -14.85 26.05 2.13
N SER A 373 -13.82 25.18 2.07
CA SER A 373 -12.50 25.53 1.54
C SER A 373 -12.36 25.39 0.01
N TYR A 374 -13.19 24.57 -0.64
CA TYR A 374 -13.07 24.22 -2.06
C TYR A 374 -14.25 24.75 -2.88
N VAL A 375 -14.39 26.08 -2.93
CA VAL A 375 -15.54 26.77 -3.54
C VAL A 375 -15.12 27.94 -4.40
N TYR A 376 -15.99 28.33 -5.33
CA TYR A 376 -15.95 29.61 -6.03
C TYR A 376 -16.85 30.63 -5.36
N THR A 377 -16.44 31.91 -5.48
CA THR A 377 -17.17 33.07 -4.98
C THR A 377 -17.36 34.09 -6.11
N ASN A 378 -18.43 34.88 -6.04
CA ASN A 378 -18.56 36.07 -6.88
C ASN A 378 -17.62 37.20 -6.41
N GLU A 379 -17.53 38.30 -7.17
CA GLU A 379 -16.54 39.38 -6.96
C GLU A 379 -16.64 40.06 -5.58
N ASP A 380 -17.84 40.10 -4.99
CA ASP A 380 -18.09 40.70 -3.67
C ASP A 380 -18.15 39.66 -2.53
N HIS A 381 -17.86 38.38 -2.81
CA HIS A 381 -17.91 37.25 -1.90
C HIS A 381 -19.29 37.00 -1.24
N SER A 382 -20.38 37.53 -1.79
CA SER A 382 -21.74 37.32 -1.28
C SER A 382 -22.34 35.97 -1.68
N GLU A 383 -21.88 35.38 -2.78
CA GLU A 383 -22.37 34.10 -3.30
C GLU A 383 -21.24 33.08 -3.37
N ARG A 384 -21.59 31.80 -3.16
CA ARG A 384 -20.66 30.67 -3.18
C ARG A 384 -21.22 29.51 -3.99
N TRP A 385 -20.38 28.75 -4.68
CA TRP A 385 -20.76 27.51 -5.36
C TRP A 385 -19.58 26.55 -5.46
N SER A 386 -19.85 25.29 -5.80
CA SER A 386 -18.80 24.27 -5.95
C SER A 386 -17.95 24.52 -7.19
N THR A 387 -16.85 23.79 -7.33
CA THR A 387 -15.96 23.87 -8.51
C THR A 387 -16.49 23.12 -9.74
N PHE A 388 -17.77 22.73 -9.77
CA PHE A 388 -18.34 21.86 -10.82
C PHE A 388 -18.15 22.37 -12.25
N GLU A 389 -18.04 23.69 -12.44
CA GLU A 389 -17.87 24.33 -13.76
C GLU A 389 -16.65 23.78 -14.51
N ASP A 390 -15.56 23.49 -13.80
CA ASP A 390 -14.32 22.94 -14.37
C ASP A 390 -14.47 21.48 -14.82
N TYR A 391 -15.48 20.79 -14.31
CA TYR A 391 -15.71 19.37 -14.54
C TYR A 391 -16.89 19.10 -15.48
N GLN A 392 -17.58 20.14 -15.98
CA GLN A 392 -18.76 19.96 -16.84
C GLN A 392 -18.51 19.01 -18.04
N PRO A 393 -17.37 19.08 -18.76
CA PRO A 393 -17.11 18.13 -19.84
C PRO A 393 -17.00 16.69 -19.33
N LEU A 394 -16.31 16.46 -18.22
CA LEU A 394 -16.11 15.12 -17.63
C LEU A 394 -17.40 14.57 -17.03
N ILE A 395 -18.14 15.39 -16.27
CA ILE A 395 -19.46 15.04 -15.72
C ILE A 395 -20.41 14.68 -16.86
N SER A 396 -20.45 15.48 -17.93
CA SER A 396 -21.31 15.22 -19.10
C SER A 396 -20.94 13.90 -19.79
N LEU A 397 -19.64 13.66 -19.98
CA LEU A 397 -19.14 12.45 -20.62
C LEU A 397 -19.52 11.19 -19.82
N LEU A 398 -19.31 11.23 -18.51
CA LEU A 398 -19.61 10.12 -17.62
C LEU A 398 -21.12 9.95 -17.41
N TRP A 399 -21.89 11.04 -17.45
CA TRP A 399 -23.35 10.97 -17.45
C TRP A 399 -23.88 10.24 -18.69
N LEU A 400 -23.36 10.55 -19.88
CA LEU A 400 -23.69 9.80 -21.09
C LEU A 400 -23.37 8.30 -20.96
N ALA A 401 -22.24 7.96 -20.32
CA ALA A 401 -21.90 6.57 -20.02
C ALA A 401 -22.83 5.92 -18.98
N ALA A 402 -23.24 6.66 -17.95
CA ALA A 402 -24.14 6.17 -16.92
C ALA A 402 -25.53 5.83 -17.48
N ILE A 403 -26.06 6.64 -18.40
CA ILE A 403 -27.38 6.44 -19.01
C ILE A 403 -27.38 5.56 -20.26
N ASP A 404 -26.22 5.08 -20.71
CA ASP A 404 -26.10 4.29 -21.94
C ASP A 404 -26.79 2.93 -21.83
N SER A 405 -28.03 2.85 -22.31
CA SER A 405 -28.83 1.63 -22.30
C SER A 405 -28.40 0.59 -23.34
N GLU A 406 -27.58 0.97 -24.33
CA GLU A 406 -27.08 0.03 -25.33
C GLU A 406 -25.93 -0.83 -24.76
N ARG A 407 -25.18 -0.28 -23.81
CA ARG A 407 -24.17 -0.99 -23.02
C ARG A 407 -24.75 -1.45 -21.69
N MET A 408 -25.36 -2.63 -21.72
CA MET A 408 -25.84 -3.31 -20.52
C MET A 408 -24.74 -3.37 -19.45
N PRO A 409 -25.05 -3.03 -18.18
CA PRO A 409 -24.08 -3.15 -17.11
C PRO A 409 -23.59 -4.60 -16.96
N THR A 410 -22.31 -4.76 -16.65
CA THR A 410 -21.68 -6.03 -16.27
C THR A 410 -21.87 -6.30 -14.78
N GLU A 411 -21.68 -7.54 -14.33
CA GLU A 411 -21.56 -7.93 -12.92
C GLU A 411 -22.75 -7.52 -12.03
N ASP A 412 -23.85 -8.29 -12.02
CA ASP A 412 -25.04 -8.12 -11.17
C ASP A 412 -25.65 -6.69 -11.08
N HIS A 413 -25.14 -5.73 -11.86
CA HIS A 413 -25.55 -4.35 -11.87
C HIS A 413 -26.71 -4.13 -12.83
N THR A 414 -27.62 -3.22 -12.46
CA THR A 414 -28.72 -2.78 -13.31
C THR A 414 -28.46 -1.40 -13.87
N LEU A 415 -29.12 -1.05 -14.99
CA LEU A 415 -29.02 0.29 -15.58
C LEU A 415 -29.45 1.36 -14.56
N GLU A 416 -30.52 1.08 -13.82
CA GLU A 416 -31.03 1.92 -12.74
C GLU A 416 -30.00 2.05 -11.60
N GLY A 417 -29.37 0.94 -11.18
CA GLY A 417 -28.33 0.95 -10.16
C GLY A 417 -27.12 1.80 -10.56
N ARG A 418 -26.69 1.72 -11.83
CA ARG A 418 -25.60 2.54 -12.37
C ARG A 418 -25.93 4.03 -12.37
N ILE A 419 -27.14 4.40 -12.76
CA ILE A 419 -27.61 5.80 -12.73
C ILE A 419 -27.70 6.31 -11.29
N ASN A 420 -28.26 5.50 -10.38
CA ASN A 420 -28.37 5.86 -8.96
C ASN A 420 -26.99 6.06 -8.33
N HIS A 421 -26.04 5.17 -8.61
CA HIS A 421 -24.67 5.31 -8.12
C HIS A 421 -23.97 6.57 -8.64
N PHE A 422 -24.17 6.92 -9.91
CA PHE A 422 -23.61 8.15 -10.47
C PHE A 422 -24.11 9.39 -9.73
N ILE A 423 -25.41 9.44 -9.43
CA ILE A 423 -26.03 10.55 -8.68
C ILE A 423 -25.55 10.56 -7.23
N ASP A 424 -25.43 9.39 -6.60
CA ASP A 424 -24.92 9.24 -5.25
C ASP A 424 -23.48 9.76 -5.13
N GLU A 425 -22.62 9.48 -6.13
CA GLU A 425 -21.25 10.01 -6.15
C GLU A 425 -21.23 11.54 -6.34
N LEU A 426 -22.11 12.11 -7.17
CA LEU A 426 -22.24 13.58 -7.26
C LEU A 426 -22.66 14.20 -5.92
N ALA A 427 -23.59 13.56 -5.21
CA ALA A 427 -24.00 14.01 -3.88
C ALA A 427 -22.85 13.93 -2.86
N GLN A 428 -22.10 12.83 -2.86
CA GLN A 428 -20.91 12.66 -2.02
C GLN A 428 -19.83 13.70 -2.33
N ILE A 429 -19.59 14.01 -3.61
CA ILE A 429 -18.65 15.06 -4.01
C ILE A 429 -19.08 16.41 -3.42
N GLY A 430 -20.38 16.73 -3.44
CA GLY A 430 -20.93 17.96 -2.89
C GLY A 430 -20.76 18.11 -1.37
N ARG A 431 -20.56 17.00 -0.65
CA ARG A 431 -20.47 16.97 0.82
C ARG A 431 -19.24 16.26 1.37
N ALA A 432 -18.20 16.05 0.57
CA ALA A 432 -17.09 15.17 0.96
C ALA A 432 -16.39 15.62 2.27
N HIS A 433 -16.18 16.92 2.47
CA HIS A 433 -15.54 17.46 3.67
C HIS A 433 -16.53 17.67 4.84
N ASN A 434 -17.80 17.31 4.69
CA ASN A 434 -18.72 17.16 5.82
C ASN A 434 -18.42 15.89 6.63
N TRP A 435 -17.65 14.95 6.08
CA TRP A 435 -17.27 13.68 6.70
C TRP A 435 -15.90 13.69 7.40
N ASP A 436 -15.21 14.83 7.43
CA ASP A 436 -13.87 14.97 8.03
C ASP A 436 -13.85 14.73 9.56
N GLY A 437 -15.02 14.77 10.21
CA GLY A 437 -15.15 14.53 11.65
C GLY A 437 -15.40 13.05 11.99
N THR A 438 -14.95 12.63 13.16
CA THR A 438 -15.22 11.29 13.71
C THR A 438 -16.13 11.34 14.93
N ARG A 439 -16.91 10.28 15.13
CA ARG A 439 -17.73 10.05 16.33
C ARG A 439 -17.59 8.63 16.83
N THR A 440 -17.78 8.42 18.13
CA THR A 440 -17.89 7.07 18.69
C THR A 440 -19.32 6.57 18.53
N ASN A 441 -19.51 5.46 17.82
CA ASN A 441 -20.83 4.86 17.65
C ASN A 441 -21.29 4.08 18.90
N ALA A 442 -22.54 3.61 18.90
CA ALA A 442 -23.14 2.88 20.02
C ALA A 442 -22.39 1.59 20.42
N LYS A 443 -21.49 1.09 19.56
CA LYS A 443 -20.65 -0.10 19.80
C LYS A 443 -19.24 0.27 20.29
N GLY A 444 -18.99 1.55 20.61
CA GLY A 444 -17.68 2.02 21.09
C GLY A 444 -16.62 2.16 20.00
N LYS A 445 -16.99 2.08 18.71
CA LYS A 445 -16.06 2.19 17.58
C LYS A 445 -16.09 3.60 17.00
N GLU A 446 -14.93 4.17 16.70
CA GLU A 446 -14.84 5.43 15.96
C GLU A 446 -15.27 5.22 14.50
N GLU A 447 -16.15 6.10 14.02
CA GLU A 447 -16.61 6.16 12.63
C GLU A 447 -16.64 7.61 12.15
N GLU A 448 -16.37 7.79 10.86
CA GLU A 448 -16.62 9.05 10.15
C GLU A 448 -18.14 9.26 10.02
N TYR A 449 -18.57 10.51 10.04
CA TYR A 449 -19.99 10.85 9.88
C TYR A 449 -20.16 12.19 9.16
N ASP A 450 -21.22 12.30 8.36
CA ASP A 450 -21.65 13.59 7.82
C ASP A 450 -22.08 14.50 8.98
N ASP A 451 -21.41 15.63 9.15
CA ASP A 451 -21.73 16.61 10.20
C ASP A 451 -23.11 17.29 10.03
N LEU A 452 -23.79 17.04 8.90
CA LEU A 452 -25.09 17.59 8.53
C LEU A 452 -25.12 19.14 8.61
N SER A 453 -23.97 19.77 8.41
CA SER A 453 -23.84 21.20 8.24
C SER A 453 -23.93 21.59 6.76
N GLY A 454 -23.79 22.89 6.46
CA GLY A 454 -23.76 23.39 5.09
C GLY A 454 -22.80 22.60 4.18
N ASP A 455 -23.08 22.57 2.88
CA ASP A 455 -22.30 21.76 1.95
C ASP A 455 -20.80 22.16 1.99
N ARG A 456 -19.93 21.16 2.16
CA ARG A 456 -18.46 21.28 2.12
C ARG A 456 -17.93 20.35 1.02
N PRO A 457 -17.85 20.84 -0.23
CA PRO A 457 -17.53 20.00 -1.39
C PRO A 457 -16.08 19.53 -1.38
N SER A 458 -15.83 18.43 -2.10
CA SER A 458 -14.52 17.77 -2.22
C SER A 458 -13.44 18.68 -2.81
N CYS A 459 -12.19 18.39 -2.45
CA CYS A 459 -11.03 18.97 -3.11
C CYS A 459 -10.93 18.57 -4.60
N TYR A 460 -10.19 19.34 -5.39
CA TYR A 460 -10.11 19.18 -6.86
C TYR A 460 -9.74 17.75 -7.33
N SER A 461 -8.84 17.07 -6.60
CA SER A 461 -8.43 15.70 -6.89
C SER A 461 -9.50 14.68 -6.47
N GLY A 462 -10.19 14.92 -5.36
CA GLY A 462 -11.28 14.08 -4.88
C GLY A 462 -12.47 14.05 -5.85
N VAL A 463 -12.79 15.19 -6.48
CA VAL A 463 -13.83 15.29 -7.52
C VAL A 463 -13.53 14.35 -8.69
N LYS A 464 -12.33 14.42 -9.29
CA LYS A 464 -11.99 13.59 -10.46
C LYS A 464 -12.00 12.09 -10.15
N ARG A 465 -11.45 11.69 -8.99
CA ARG A 465 -11.40 10.28 -8.58
C ARG A 465 -12.80 9.69 -8.39
N ARG A 466 -13.68 10.41 -7.69
CA ARG A 466 -15.07 9.98 -7.48
C ARG A 466 -15.87 9.95 -8.77
N LEU A 467 -15.72 10.96 -9.63
CA LEU A 467 -16.34 10.95 -10.96
C LEU A 467 -15.91 9.71 -11.78
N PHE A 468 -14.63 9.34 -11.76
CA PHE A 468 -14.17 8.14 -12.45
C PHE A 468 -14.83 6.84 -11.92
N GLN A 469 -15.07 6.77 -10.62
CA GLN A 469 -15.73 5.64 -9.95
C GLN A 469 -17.27 5.69 -10.04
N ALA A 470 -17.84 6.76 -10.59
CA ALA A 470 -19.28 7.00 -10.59
C ALA A 470 -20.05 6.15 -11.61
N VAL A 471 -19.38 5.47 -12.53
CA VAL A 471 -20.03 4.68 -13.60
C VAL A 471 -19.77 3.18 -13.42
N MET A 472 -20.35 2.60 -12.37
CA MET A 472 -20.19 1.17 -12.04
C MET A 472 -20.75 0.23 -13.11
N GLY A 473 -20.13 -0.93 -13.25
CA GLY A 473 -20.56 -1.98 -14.18
C GLY A 473 -20.51 -1.56 -15.66
N HIS A 474 -19.88 -0.43 -16.00
CA HIS A 474 -19.82 -0.01 -17.39
C HIS A 474 -18.66 -0.73 -18.13
N PRO A 475 -18.91 -1.42 -19.25
CA PRO A 475 -17.90 -2.26 -19.92
C PRO A 475 -16.60 -1.57 -20.32
N LEU A 476 -16.60 -0.24 -20.49
CA LEU A 476 -15.40 0.54 -20.83
C LEU A 476 -14.67 1.13 -19.62
N ILE A 477 -15.28 1.09 -18.43
CA ILE A 477 -14.83 1.82 -17.23
C ILE A 477 -14.63 0.85 -16.05
N SER A 478 -15.06 -0.41 -16.16
CA SER A 478 -14.92 -1.42 -15.09
C SER A 478 -13.47 -1.61 -14.65
N ILE A 479 -13.30 -1.64 -13.32
CA ILE A 479 -12.03 -1.80 -12.63
C ILE A 479 -11.82 -3.30 -12.41
N LEU A 480 -10.71 -3.85 -12.91
CA LEU A 480 -10.30 -5.19 -12.54
C LEU A 480 -9.91 -5.20 -11.05
N THR A 481 -10.59 -6.03 -10.26
CA THR A 481 -10.29 -6.23 -8.83
C THR A 481 -9.79 -7.66 -8.61
N GLN A 482 -9.23 -7.91 -7.41
CA GLN A 482 -8.87 -9.28 -7.01
C GLN A 482 -10.09 -10.20 -6.98
N ASP A 483 -11.24 -9.69 -6.55
CA ASP A 483 -12.49 -10.46 -6.49
C ASP A 483 -12.96 -10.89 -7.89
N ILE A 484 -12.83 -10.01 -8.89
CA ILE A 484 -13.13 -10.34 -10.28
C ILE A 484 -12.21 -11.45 -10.78
N ILE A 485 -10.91 -11.35 -10.51
CA ILE A 485 -9.95 -12.41 -10.88
C ILE A 485 -10.29 -13.74 -10.18
N LEU A 486 -10.68 -13.70 -8.90
CA LEU A 486 -11.09 -14.89 -8.16
C LEU A 486 -12.36 -15.52 -8.75
N GLU A 487 -13.34 -14.71 -9.16
CA GLU A 487 -14.56 -15.22 -9.80
C GLU A 487 -14.28 -15.81 -11.19
N GLU A 488 -13.37 -15.22 -11.97
CA GLU A 488 -12.91 -15.80 -13.25
C GLU A 488 -12.23 -17.16 -13.03
N ILE A 489 -11.33 -17.26 -12.04
CA ILE A 489 -10.67 -18.52 -11.66
C ILE A 489 -11.72 -19.57 -11.26
N LYS A 490 -12.67 -19.18 -10.40
CA LYS A 490 -13.75 -20.04 -9.93
C LYS A 490 -14.60 -20.55 -11.10
N SER A 491 -15.00 -19.67 -12.00
CA SER A 491 -15.83 -20.01 -13.16
C SER A 491 -15.15 -21.04 -14.07
N VAL A 492 -13.87 -20.80 -14.41
CA VAL A 492 -13.10 -21.71 -15.28
C VAL A 492 -12.81 -23.04 -14.60
N ALA A 493 -12.43 -23.04 -13.32
CA ALA A 493 -12.18 -24.26 -12.56
C ALA A 493 -13.46 -25.09 -12.40
N LYS A 494 -14.59 -24.46 -12.09
CA LYS A 494 -15.89 -25.12 -11.99
C LYS A 494 -16.30 -25.77 -13.30
N ALA A 495 -16.23 -25.04 -14.42
CA ALA A 495 -16.54 -25.57 -15.74
C ALA A 495 -15.63 -26.76 -16.12
N HIS A 496 -14.34 -26.67 -15.77
CA HIS A 496 -13.40 -27.78 -15.95
C HIS A 496 -13.83 -29.02 -15.16
N PHE A 497 -14.07 -28.87 -13.85
CA PHE A 497 -14.48 -29.96 -12.98
C PHE A 497 -15.80 -30.59 -13.43
N GLU A 498 -16.81 -29.79 -13.77
CA GLU A 498 -18.08 -30.29 -14.29
C GLU A 498 -17.90 -31.11 -15.57
N THR A 499 -17.00 -30.69 -16.46
CA THR A 499 -16.66 -31.43 -17.68
C THR A 499 -15.95 -32.75 -17.39
N GLN A 500 -15.03 -32.78 -16.42
CA GLN A 500 -14.33 -34.02 -16.04
C GLN A 500 -15.25 -34.99 -15.30
N LEU A 501 -16.16 -34.49 -14.48
CA LEU A 501 -17.17 -35.30 -13.79
C LEU A 501 -18.13 -36.04 -14.76
N LEU A 502 -18.19 -35.65 -16.03
CA LEU A 502 -18.92 -36.39 -17.06
C LEU A 502 -18.14 -37.61 -17.60
N LYS A 503 -16.83 -37.67 -17.35
CA LYS A 503 -15.91 -38.66 -17.96
C LYS A 503 -15.42 -39.71 -16.98
N VAL A 504 -15.57 -39.48 -15.68
CA VAL A 504 -15.02 -40.33 -14.61
C VAL A 504 -16.15 -40.81 -13.70
N ASP A 505 -16.00 -42.01 -13.13
CA ASP A 505 -16.99 -42.59 -12.20
C ASP A 505 -17.10 -41.75 -10.92
N SER A 506 -18.28 -41.17 -10.69
CA SER A 506 -18.55 -40.30 -9.56
C SER A 506 -18.36 -41.00 -8.22
N ALA A 507 -18.60 -42.31 -8.12
CA ALA A 507 -18.44 -43.04 -6.86
C ALA A 507 -16.96 -43.20 -6.49
N GLN A 508 -16.12 -43.48 -7.49
CA GLN A 508 -14.66 -43.60 -7.30
C GLN A 508 -14.04 -42.25 -6.95
N LEU A 509 -14.53 -41.15 -7.54
CA LEU A 509 -14.10 -39.80 -7.18
C LEU A 509 -14.52 -39.37 -5.78
N GLN A 510 -15.74 -39.71 -5.38
CA GLN A 510 -16.23 -39.46 -4.01
C GLN A 510 -15.35 -40.19 -3.01
N ASP A 511 -15.09 -41.48 -3.23
CA ASP A 511 -14.19 -42.28 -2.39
C ASP A 511 -12.76 -41.71 -2.38
N ALA A 512 -12.23 -41.30 -3.54
CA ALA A 512 -10.90 -40.70 -3.63
C ALA A 512 -10.79 -39.36 -2.91
N TYR A 513 -11.83 -38.52 -2.98
CA TYR A 513 -11.88 -37.23 -2.29
C TYR A 513 -11.92 -37.41 -0.77
N LEU A 514 -12.73 -38.34 -0.27
CA LEU A 514 -12.83 -38.64 1.17
C LEU A 514 -11.54 -39.30 1.68
N ASP A 515 -10.97 -40.25 0.94
CA ASP A 515 -9.69 -40.89 1.27
C ASP A 515 -8.58 -39.84 1.43
N TYR A 516 -8.51 -38.90 0.50
CA TYR A 516 -7.53 -37.80 0.55
C TYR A 516 -7.80 -36.80 1.67
N SER A 517 -9.07 -36.60 2.06
CA SER A 517 -9.47 -35.61 3.08
C SER A 517 -9.31 -36.11 4.51
N TYR A 518 -9.44 -37.42 4.75
CA TYR A 518 -9.48 -37.99 6.10
C TYR A 518 -8.22 -38.78 6.50
N ASN A 519 -7.40 -39.23 5.55
CA ASN A 519 -6.23 -40.03 5.85
C ASN A 519 -4.91 -39.22 5.82
N PRO A 520 -3.94 -39.56 6.69
CA PRO A 520 -2.59 -39.01 6.61
C PRO A 520 -1.96 -39.27 5.23
N ARG A 521 -1.15 -38.32 4.72
CA ARG A 521 -0.58 -38.34 3.36
C ARG A 521 0.07 -39.67 2.94
N ASP A 522 0.78 -40.33 3.85
CA ASP A 522 1.50 -41.58 3.58
C ASP A 522 0.58 -42.82 3.53
N GLU A 523 -0.68 -42.67 3.91
CA GLU A 523 -1.69 -43.73 3.97
C GLU A 523 -2.77 -43.60 2.87
N VAL A 524 -2.78 -42.49 2.12
CA VAL A 524 -3.71 -42.27 1.00
C VAL A 524 -3.41 -43.25 -0.14
N ARG A 525 -4.46 -43.90 -0.67
CA ARG A 525 -4.32 -44.92 -1.72
C ARG A 525 -3.79 -44.30 -3.02
N GLU A 526 -2.87 -45.01 -3.68
CA GLU A 526 -2.35 -44.60 -4.99
C GLU A 526 -3.44 -44.51 -6.07
N GLU A 527 -4.48 -45.33 -5.96
CA GLU A 527 -5.66 -45.26 -6.83
C GLU A 527 -6.42 -43.94 -6.64
N SER A 528 -6.60 -43.49 -5.39
CA SER A 528 -7.27 -42.21 -5.06
C SER A 528 -6.44 -41.01 -5.54
N LYS A 529 -5.11 -41.07 -5.42
CA LYS A 529 -4.19 -40.07 -6.01
C LYS A 529 -4.35 -40.00 -7.53
N ALA A 530 -4.43 -41.14 -8.21
CA ALA A 530 -4.61 -41.21 -9.66
C ALA A 530 -5.96 -40.61 -10.10
N GLN A 531 -7.04 -40.84 -9.35
CA GLN A 531 -8.35 -40.27 -9.66
C GLN A 531 -8.37 -38.74 -9.50
N LEU A 532 -7.78 -38.19 -8.43
CA LEU A 532 -7.69 -36.74 -8.23
C LEU A 532 -6.79 -36.06 -9.29
N ALA A 533 -5.74 -36.75 -9.75
CA ALA A 533 -4.88 -36.24 -10.82
C ALA A 533 -5.62 -36.02 -12.15
N LEU A 534 -6.70 -36.76 -12.43
CA LEU A 534 -7.52 -36.59 -13.65
C LEU A 534 -8.29 -35.25 -13.67
N LEU A 535 -8.47 -34.62 -12.52
CA LEU A 535 -9.15 -33.33 -12.37
C LEU A 535 -8.19 -32.14 -12.50
N ASN A 536 -6.89 -32.38 -12.60
CA ASN A 536 -5.92 -31.29 -12.68
C ASN A 536 -6.10 -30.53 -14.00
N ILE A 537 -6.11 -29.20 -13.88
CA ILE A 537 -6.16 -28.30 -15.02
C ILE A 537 -4.78 -28.38 -15.70
N SER A 538 -4.76 -28.68 -17.00
CA SER A 538 -3.52 -28.82 -17.75
C SER A 538 -2.82 -27.48 -17.92
N ASP A 539 -1.48 -27.50 -18.05
CA ASP A 539 -0.69 -26.28 -18.32
C ASP A 539 -1.15 -25.55 -19.59
N GLU A 540 -1.69 -26.27 -20.56
CA GLU A 540 -2.25 -25.69 -21.78
C GLU A 540 -3.55 -24.92 -21.50
N ALA A 541 -4.44 -25.48 -20.69
CA ALA A 541 -5.67 -24.78 -20.28
C ALA A 541 -5.35 -23.57 -19.40
N LEU A 542 -4.34 -23.64 -18.53
CA LEU A 542 -3.86 -22.50 -17.74
C LEU A 542 -3.30 -21.38 -18.64
N ARG A 543 -2.49 -21.71 -19.66
CA ARG A 543 -2.01 -20.71 -20.65
C ARG A 543 -3.15 -20.08 -21.44
N GLN A 544 -4.16 -20.85 -21.80
CA GLN A 544 -5.35 -20.33 -22.49
C GLN A 544 -6.16 -19.39 -21.60
N PHE A 545 -6.25 -19.70 -20.30
CA PHE A 545 -6.90 -18.82 -19.33
C PHE A 545 -6.13 -17.51 -19.14
N ASP A 546 -4.81 -17.55 -19.01
CA ASP A 546 -3.97 -16.33 -18.96
C ASP A 546 -4.14 -15.48 -20.24
N ALA A 547 -4.21 -16.11 -21.41
CA ALA A 547 -4.46 -15.41 -22.68
C ALA A 547 -5.87 -14.80 -22.73
N TYR A 548 -6.87 -15.49 -22.19
CA TYR A 548 -8.23 -14.98 -22.06
C TYR A 548 -8.28 -13.75 -21.15
N LEU A 549 -7.67 -13.80 -19.95
CA LEU A 549 -7.61 -12.66 -19.03
C LEU A 549 -6.86 -11.48 -19.66
N THR A 550 -5.74 -11.76 -20.34
CA THR A 550 -4.97 -10.76 -21.09
C THR A 550 -5.82 -10.09 -22.17
N ASN A 551 -6.60 -10.85 -22.93
CA ASN A 551 -7.44 -10.29 -23.99
C ASN A 551 -8.66 -9.54 -23.43
N LYS A 552 -9.25 -10.04 -22.33
CA LYS A 552 -10.46 -9.46 -21.72
C LYS A 552 -10.18 -8.16 -20.96
N TYR A 553 -9.09 -8.14 -20.18
CA TYR A 553 -8.78 -7.02 -19.28
C TYR A 553 -7.59 -6.17 -19.74
N GLY A 554 -6.81 -6.64 -20.71
CA GLY A 554 -5.71 -5.89 -21.30
C GLY A 554 -4.67 -5.46 -20.27
N ALA A 555 -4.27 -4.18 -20.34
CA ALA A 555 -3.30 -3.56 -19.44
C ALA A 555 -3.65 -3.73 -17.96
N GLN A 556 -4.94 -3.76 -17.61
CA GLN A 556 -5.37 -3.94 -16.20
C GLN A 556 -4.86 -5.26 -15.60
N PHE A 557 -4.75 -6.30 -16.42
CA PHE A 557 -4.20 -7.59 -15.99
C PHE A 557 -2.70 -7.69 -16.26
N THR A 558 -2.21 -7.17 -17.40
CA THR A 558 -0.82 -7.39 -17.81
C THR A 558 0.20 -6.48 -17.15
N GLU A 559 -0.20 -5.28 -16.70
CA GLU A 559 0.71 -4.31 -16.07
C GLU A 559 0.72 -4.42 -14.54
N ASP A 560 -0.31 -5.02 -13.94
CA ASP A 560 -0.39 -5.27 -12.50
C ASP A 560 0.15 -6.67 -12.15
N ALA A 561 1.36 -6.70 -11.61
CA ALA A 561 2.01 -7.93 -11.17
C ALA A 561 1.23 -8.65 -10.05
N SER A 562 0.39 -7.95 -9.29
CA SER A 562 -0.42 -8.54 -8.21
C SER A 562 -1.51 -9.46 -8.77
N PHE A 563 -2.18 -9.10 -9.86
CA PHE A 563 -3.20 -9.97 -10.50
C PHE A 563 -2.57 -11.18 -11.18
N ILE A 564 -1.44 -11.00 -11.88
CA ILE A 564 -0.68 -12.11 -12.47
C ILE A 564 -0.22 -13.06 -11.36
N ARG A 565 0.30 -12.50 -10.25
CA ARG A 565 0.70 -13.28 -9.08
C ARG A 565 -0.49 -13.98 -8.44
N LEU A 566 -1.65 -13.34 -8.34
CA LEU A 566 -2.87 -13.92 -7.77
C LEU A 566 -3.31 -15.15 -8.56
N VAL A 567 -3.42 -15.03 -9.89
CA VAL A 567 -3.75 -16.17 -10.77
C VAL A 567 -2.74 -17.30 -10.61
N ARG A 568 -1.44 -16.97 -10.65
CA ARG A 568 -0.37 -17.96 -10.49
C ARG A 568 -0.46 -18.67 -9.14
N VAL A 569 -0.55 -17.93 -8.03
CA VAL A 569 -0.58 -18.49 -6.67
C VAL A 569 -1.83 -19.35 -6.47
N LYS A 570 -2.99 -18.92 -6.96
CA LYS A 570 -4.24 -19.66 -6.79
C LYS A 570 -4.33 -20.94 -7.62
N LEU A 571 -3.62 -21.02 -8.75
CA LEU A 571 -3.65 -22.18 -9.65
C LEU A 571 -2.39 -23.06 -9.59
N GLN A 572 -1.38 -22.68 -8.81
CA GLN A 572 -0.12 -23.42 -8.74
C GLN A 572 -0.22 -24.65 -7.85
N LEU A 573 0.04 -25.83 -8.44
CA LEU A 573 0.23 -27.07 -7.69
C LEU A 573 1.66 -27.19 -7.15
N GLN A 574 1.77 -27.84 -5.99
CA GLN A 574 3.02 -28.17 -5.33
C GLN A 574 3.03 -29.66 -4.92
N PRO A 575 3.17 -30.61 -5.86
CA PRO A 575 3.01 -32.04 -5.59
C PRO A 575 3.99 -32.60 -4.54
N ASN A 576 5.12 -31.92 -4.35
CA ASN A 576 6.14 -32.31 -3.37
C ASN A 576 6.04 -31.54 -2.03
N SER A 577 5.10 -30.60 -1.89
CA SER A 577 4.92 -29.82 -0.65
C SER A 577 4.42 -30.70 0.50
N ASN A 578 4.77 -30.35 1.73
CA ASN A 578 4.23 -31.00 2.93
C ASN A 578 2.77 -30.65 3.22
N GLU A 579 2.22 -29.66 2.51
CA GLU A 579 0.85 -29.22 2.66
C GLU A 579 -0.06 -29.89 1.58
N PRO A 580 -0.97 -30.80 1.98
CA PRO A 580 -1.77 -31.60 1.04
C PRO A 580 -2.74 -30.78 0.17
N SER A 581 -3.13 -29.60 0.63
CA SER A 581 -4.03 -28.68 -0.09
C SER A 581 -3.53 -28.31 -1.49
N PHE A 582 -2.21 -28.38 -1.74
CA PHE A 582 -1.60 -27.96 -3.01
C PHE A 582 -1.31 -29.10 -4.00
N HIS A 583 -1.65 -30.37 -3.71
CA HIS A 583 -1.24 -31.47 -4.60
C HIS A 583 -2.14 -31.64 -5.82
N TYR A 584 -3.44 -31.31 -5.70
CA TYR A 584 -4.44 -31.48 -6.75
C TYR A 584 -5.38 -30.27 -6.83
N HIS A 585 -5.76 -29.85 -8.04
CA HIS A 585 -6.61 -28.66 -8.22
C HIS A 585 -7.97 -28.80 -7.56
N ALA A 586 -8.54 -30.00 -7.54
CA ALA A 586 -9.83 -30.27 -6.91
C ALA A 586 -9.81 -30.04 -5.39
N ILE A 587 -8.65 -30.22 -4.73
CA ILE A 587 -8.47 -29.95 -3.30
C ILE A 587 -8.11 -28.47 -3.10
N LEU A 588 -7.16 -27.96 -3.89
CA LEU A 588 -6.68 -26.57 -3.83
C LEU A 588 -7.81 -25.55 -4.01
N LEU A 589 -8.73 -25.84 -4.92
CA LEU A 589 -9.80 -24.94 -5.34
C LEU A 589 -11.14 -25.27 -4.69
N ASP A 590 -11.22 -26.22 -3.75
CA ASP A 590 -12.51 -26.61 -3.14
C ASP A 590 -13.17 -25.41 -2.44
N GLY A 591 -12.42 -24.69 -1.60
CA GLY A 591 -12.92 -23.51 -0.90
C GLY A 591 -13.40 -22.38 -1.83
N LEU A 592 -12.93 -22.34 -3.08
CA LEU A 592 -13.33 -21.35 -4.08
C LEU A 592 -14.48 -21.83 -4.98
N THR A 593 -14.45 -23.09 -5.41
CA THR A 593 -15.40 -23.66 -6.37
C THR A 593 -16.58 -24.38 -5.71
N GLY A 594 -16.47 -24.72 -4.43
CA GLY A 594 -17.38 -25.63 -3.74
C GLY A 594 -17.38 -27.02 -4.37
N PHE A 595 -16.22 -27.55 -4.74
CA PHE A 595 -16.09 -28.83 -5.43
C PHE A 595 -16.72 -29.99 -4.65
N TYR A 596 -16.61 -30.01 -3.32
CA TYR A 596 -17.32 -30.95 -2.46
C TYR A 596 -18.83 -30.94 -2.74
N ASN A 597 -19.44 -29.75 -2.79
CA ASN A 597 -20.86 -29.64 -3.09
C ASN A 597 -21.18 -30.11 -4.52
N LEU A 598 -20.32 -29.83 -5.50
CA LEU A 598 -20.49 -30.31 -6.89
C LEU A 598 -20.44 -31.83 -6.98
N LEU A 599 -19.55 -32.46 -6.20
CA LEU A 599 -19.33 -33.89 -6.20
C LEU A 599 -20.45 -34.66 -5.47
N PHE A 600 -20.98 -34.11 -4.38
CA PHE A 600 -21.95 -34.80 -3.51
C PHE A 600 -23.42 -34.36 -3.69
N LYS A 601 -23.72 -33.16 -4.23
CA LYS A 601 -25.12 -32.74 -4.51
C LYS A 601 -25.73 -33.34 -5.78
N LYS A 602 -24.93 -33.91 -6.68
CA LYS A 602 -25.44 -34.55 -7.91
C LYS A 602 -26.26 -35.83 -7.66
N ASN A 603 -26.25 -36.39 -6.45
CA ASN A 603 -26.97 -37.60 -6.06
C ASN A 603 -28.35 -37.36 -5.40
N LEU A 604 -28.82 -36.11 -5.29
CA LEU A 604 -30.14 -35.80 -4.69
C LEU A 604 -31.30 -35.67 -5.71
N VAL A 605 -31.06 -35.93 -7.00
CA VAL A 605 -32.11 -35.79 -8.05
C VAL A 605 -32.62 -37.14 -8.58
N SER A 606 -32.11 -38.28 -8.10
CA SER A 606 -32.58 -39.60 -8.57
C SER A 606 -33.54 -40.34 -7.64
N ASP A 607 -33.93 -39.78 -6.49
CA ASP A 607 -34.86 -40.47 -5.58
C ASP A 607 -35.62 -39.49 -4.68
N ALA A 608 -36.62 -38.80 -5.25
CA ALA A 608 -37.79 -38.29 -4.53
C ALA A 608 -38.76 -37.66 -5.54
N GLY A 609 -39.84 -38.39 -5.82
CA GLY A 609 -41.10 -37.75 -6.15
C GLY A 609 -41.68 -37.09 -4.89
N ASP A 610 -42.57 -36.12 -5.13
CA ASP A 610 -43.44 -35.41 -4.19
C ASP A 610 -42.85 -34.29 -3.31
N SER A 611 -43.24 -33.08 -3.70
CA SER A 611 -43.84 -31.98 -2.92
C SER A 611 -43.10 -31.33 -1.73
N ASP A 612 -42.95 -30.02 -1.89
CA ASP A 612 -43.20 -28.92 -0.93
C ASP A 612 -42.20 -28.56 0.19
N SER A 613 -41.73 -27.30 0.05
CA SER A 613 -41.53 -26.23 1.05
C SER A 613 -40.74 -26.49 2.34
N TYR A 614 -39.59 -25.84 2.53
CA TYR A 614 -39.08 -25.29 3.80
C TYR A 614 -38.06 -24.17 3.47
N GLU A 615 -38.37 -22.88 3.65
CA GLU A 615 -38.27 -22.05 4.88
C GLU A 615 -36.86 -21.91 5.46
N GLU A 616 -36.46 -20.63 5.60
CA GLU A 616 -35.26 -20.11 6.25
C GLU A 616 -35.20 -20.47 7.74
N GLY A 617 -34.03 -20.86 8.24
CA GLY A 617 -33.79 -21.02 9.67
C GLY A 617 -32.36 -21.45 10.00
N GLU A 618 -31.68 -20.60 10.77
CA GLU A 618 -30.60 -20.92 11.71
C GLU A 618 -29.18 -21.18 11.16
N LEU A 619 -28.35 -20.13 11.19
CA LEU A 619 -26.89 -20.21 11.37
C LEU A 619 -26.41 -19.04 12.25
N GLU A 620 -26.88 -19.02 13.50
CA GLU A 620 -26.20 -18.37 14.63
C GLU A 620 -26.03 -19.44 15.71
N VAL A 621 -24.85 -20.04 15.87
CA VAL A 621 -24.21 -20.38 17.16
C VAL A 621 -22.76 -20.80 16.86
N LEU A 622 -21.80 -20.12 17.50
CA LEU A 622 -20.47 -20.59 17.97
C LEU A 622 -19.36 -19.57 17.68
N THR A 623 -19.45 -18.41 18.32
CA THR A 623 -18.25 -17.73 18.84
C THR A 623 -18.45 -17.43 20.32
N GLN A 624 -17.33 -17.51 21.06
CA GLN A 624 -17.11 -17.14 22.46
C GLN A 624 -17.29 -18.24 23.52
N THR A 625 -16.15 -18.64 24.09
CA THR A 625 -15.96 -18.81 25.53
C THR A 625 -14.46 -18.88 25.83
N ILE A 626 -13.88 -17.74 26.22
CA ILE A 626 -12.73 -17.68 27.14
C ILE A 626 -12.97 -16.48 28.05
N THR A 627 -13.26 -16.76 29.32
CA THR A 627 -13.06 -15.84 30.45
C THR A 627 -12.52 -16.63 31.63
N GLU A 628 -11.73 -15.91 32.42
CA GLU A 628 -10.76 -16.31 33.45
C GLU A 628 -11.34 -16.85 34.78
N GLU A 629 -10.40 -17.14 35.69
CA GLU A 629 -10.48 -17.46 37.13
C GLU A 629 -10.55 -18.98 37.43
N ASP A 630 -9.71 -19.58 38.30
CA ASP A 630 -9.09 -19.03 39.51
C ASP A 630 -7.92 -19.89 40.07
N ASN A 631 -7.30 -19.33 41.11
CA ASN A 631 -6.05 -19.59 41.84
C ASN A 631 -5.75 -20.97 42.50
N GLU A 632 -4.44 -21.07 42.81
CA GLU A 632 -3.80 -21.68 44.01
C GLU A 632 -3.34 -23.15 44.02
N ALA A 633 -2.00 -23.31 44.16
CA ALA A 633 -1.30 -23.96 45.29
C ALA A 633 -0.24 -25.05 44.96
N LEU A 634 1.00 -24.69 45.31
CA LEU A 634 1.99 -25.49 46.08
C LEU A 634 2.83 -26.62 45.43
N SER A 635 4.12 -26.27 45.30
CA SER A 635 5.30 -26.96 45.88
C SER A 635 6.00 -28.16 45.19
N THR A 636 7.31 -27.94 45.02
CA THR A 636 8.46 -28.85 45.25
C THR A 636 8.73 -29.98 44.25
N SER A 637 9.87 -29.88 43.55
CA SER A 637 11.10 -30.65 43.83
C SER A 637 11.90 -30.98 42.55
N THR A 638 13.13 -30.51 42.50
CA THR A 638 14.25 -31.12 41.75
C THR A 638 14.63 -32.45 42.42
N PRO A 639 15.18 -33.47 41.70
CA PRO A 639 16.63 -33.45 41.39
C PRO A 639 17.07 -34.18 40.09
N SER A 640 18.21 -33.73 39.53
CA SER A 640 19.13 -34.54 38.69
C SER A 640 19.92 -35.52 39.57
N PRO A 641 20.57 -36.60 39.05
CA PRO A 641 21.92 -36.52 38.41
C PRO A 641 22.15 -37.55 37.26
N SER A 642 22.87 -37.23 36.16
CA SER A 642 24.32 -37.50 35.85
C SER A 642 24.74 -38.99 35.78
N PRO A 643 25.97 -39.37 35.34
CA PRO A 643 26.70 -39.13 34.07
C PRO A 643 27.46 -40.39 33.55
N ILE A 644 27.94 -40.46 32.29
CA ILE A 644 29.05 -41.38 31.86
C ILE A 644 29.81 -40.72 30.68
N GLN A 645 30.98 -40.08 30.87
CA GLN A 645 32.37 -40.57 30.64
C GLN A 645 32.63 -41.26 29.27
N ALA A 646 33.28 -40.60 28.30
CA ALA A 646 34.73 -40.42 28.10
C ALA A 646 35.46 -41.58 27.37
N HIS A 647 35.99 -41.31 26.17
CA HIS A 647 37.25 -41.81 25.57
C HIS A 647 37.48 -40.98 24.28
N SER A 648 38.42 -40.02 24.20
CA SER A 648 39.89 -40.13 24.07
C SER A 648 40.34 -41.00 22.89
N VAL A 649 41.05 -40.39 21.92
CA VAL A 649 42.47 -40.66 21.56
C VAL A 649 42.78 -40.18 20.13
N ASN A 650 43.70 -39.20 20.02
CA ASN A 650 44.80 -38.98 19.04
C ASN A 650 44.53 -39.04 17.51
N ASN A 651 45.26 -38.36 16.63
CA ASN A 651 46.48 -37.56 16.68
C ASN A 651 46.67 -36.88 15.30
N ARG A 652 47.39 -35.73 15.30
CA ARG A 652 48.36 -35.25 14.28
C ARG A 652 47.91 -35.15 12.80
N GLY A 653 48.09 -34.05 12.08
CA GLY A 653 48.88 -32.85 12.31
C GLY A 653 49.50 -32.35 10.98
N GLN A 654 49.74 -31.04 10.92
CA GLN A 654 50.80 -30.35 10.12
C GLN A 654 50.59 -30.24 8.59
N PHE A 655 50.97 -29.19 7.86
CA PHE A 655 51.46 -27.80 8.05
C PHE A 655 51.61 -27.19 6.63
N PHE A 656 51.79 -25.86 6.53
CA PHE A 656 52.27 -25.04 5.37
C PHE A 656 51.23 -24.67 4.29
N SER A 657 51.20 -23.45 3.71
CA SER A 657 52.02 -22.23 3.84
C SER A 657 51.33 -21.06 3.13
N ALA A 658 51.57 -19.85 3.61
CA ALA A 658 51.19 -18.57 3.03
C ALA A 658 51.83 -18.27 1.65
N ILE A 659 51.16 -17.43 0.85
CA ILE A 659 51.73 -16.64 -0.25
C ILE A 659 51.19 -15.19 -0.14
N PRO A 660 52.04 -14.14 -0.26
CA PRO A 660 51.70 -12.74 0.05
C PRO A 660 51.22 -11.92 -1.17
N PRO A 661 50.68 -10.69 -0.97
CA PRO A 661 50.09 -9.87 -2.02
C PRO A 661 51.13 -9.08 -2.84
N ARG A 662 50.80 -8.78 -4.10
CA ARG A 662 51.63 -7.98 -5.02
C ARG A 662 51.34 -6.49 -4.89
N GLU A 663 52.38 -5.74 -4.53
CA GLU A 663 52.51 -4.30 -4.72
C GLU A 663 52.58 -3.94 -6.22
N ARG A 664 52.01 -2.79 -6.59
CA ARG A 664 52.48 -1.97 -7.72
C ARG A 664 52.37 -0.50 -7.38
N GLU A 665 53.52 0.10 -7.13
CA GLU A 665 53.72 1.54 -7.09
C GLU A 665 54.03 2.14 -8.48
N ALA A 666 53.61 3.40 -8.60
CA ALA A 666 54.23 4.53 -9.30
C ALA A 666 54.16 4.66 -10.83
N ARG A 667 53.49 5.75 -11.27
CA ARG A 667 54.18 6.91 -11.86
C ARG A 667 53.30 8.18 -11.86
N GLU A 668 53.78 9.19 -11.16
CA GLU A 668 53.37 10.60 -11.22
C GLU A 668 53.83 11.28 -12.52
N GLN A 669 53.00 12.16 -13.09
CA GLN A 669 53.27 13.52 -13.63
C GLN A 669 51.86 14.17 -13.73
N GLY A 670 51.47 15.32 -13.17
CA GLY A 670 52.14 16.58 -12.89
C GLY A 670 51.52 17.67 -13.78
N SER A 671 50.49 18.40 -13.30
CA SER A 671 50.02 19.68 -13.88
C SER A 671 49.01 20.40 -12.97
N GLU A 672 49.54 21.37 -12.24
CA GLU A 672 49.03 22.63 -11.68
C GLU A 672 47.56 23.10 -11.91
N ARG A 673 46.97 23.60 -10.79
CA ARG A 673 46.18 24.86 -10.57
C ARG A 673 45.07 25.22 -11.60
N SER A 674 43.80 25.43 -11.23
CA SER A 674 43.23 26.56 -10.46
C SER A 674 41.67 26.45 -10.46
N PRO A 675 40.90 27.19 -9.61
CA PRO A 675 39.51 26.89 -9.22
C PRO A 675 38.42 27.67 -10.00
N PHE A 676 37.16 27.54 -9.55
CA PHE A 676 35.86 28.04 -10.06
C PHE A 676 35.24 27.11 -11.12
N ILE A 677 34.00 26.60 -11.02
CA ILE A 677 32.70 27.17 -10.57
C ILE A 677 31.88 26.08 -9.88
#